data_AF-A0A938NRX3-F1
#
_entry.id   AF-A0A938NRX3-F1
#
_cell.length_a   1.000
_cell.length_b   1.000
_cell.length_c   1.000
_cell.angle_alpha   90.00
_cell.angle_beta   90.00
_cell.angle_gamma   90.00
#
_symmetry.space_group_name_H-M   'P 1'
#
loop_
_entity.id
_entity.type
_entity.pdbx_description
1 polymer ?
#
loop_
_entity_poly.entity_id
_entity_poly.type
_entity_poly.pdbx_seq_one_letter_code
_entity_poly.pdbx_strand_id
1 'polypeptide(L)'
;MVNQQSIKRCVVLIFMWVIAFSLLAQSFDGPDFNGDGSADLASVWSDRGQLSAGLLLSGKNGVSESNWVHRTGTYDQTQRWFTGDFNGDQLSDTACLWETNGRMSCAVYLSSDVNSDFINDTFKKSVWADQSGPFEYSDKWFIGDFNGDYKTDLARVYREKGKRSVQVYLSNGSGFEAPVKWVDQQGLFHADDIWLTGSFDPIRGTDFAVVDAGQNVSISMFLSTGTAFNSTNWVKDAGARLTSMKWVAEDFNGDGATDIANLWNDDGLVSIDVHCSYTNCFTNQSWAVKQGVFEREHRWLVGDFNGDAKVDIARLMDDDGKLSIESYESNGKGFTVRSIFKQGMPCRDQNSYSTGDFNGDSRTDLAVTWADETNQYCDVIFSSGELSTVKRVFTAPLADYFDRHPLVRPILGDTFLNYAMLSGATPVGADLQAVLNSGNDLLLVKRQVYNTSQPIKYQTAYQSVKTMDALFISDFAIIRQQIDQGDYDTLINGNEQNYIHLESVRVDGNKYTLGQKGKLATQAQGAMVFFSHAKGVWIRRCVMYNSRTWSTCHLVESGDASDHIAEHSYVLGAGDDPRGCGKYVDASGIGVSSEVSIGWSDGFSISATNVTARYNFIMDCTDVGLVLFGAPGSHVHDNLILNVSRDNHGGINLVDDSAHRYIGMDSTFGKEYKCYDYRNLTIENNRVVASGCRIQIGMPIGNRTWKRVGPAVFDLEGSVIRNNLLEGDSMGYGYVIDYAKNINFYGNKSIATHSG
;
A
#
# COMPACT_ATOMS: atom_id res chain seq x y z
N MET A 1 43.50 -1.19 6.35
CA MET A 1 43.06 -2.17 5.34
C MET A 1 41.88 -2.94 5.93
N VAL A 2 40.67 -2.44 5.69
CA VAL A 2 39.43 -3.04 6.19
C VAL A 2 39.13 -4.28 5.35
N ASN A 3 38.87 -5.40 6.02
CA ASN A 3 38.67 -6.70 5.41
C ASN A 3 37.48 -6.66 4.44
N GLN A 4 37.74 -6.78 3.14
CA GLN A 4 36.72 -6.72 2.09
C GLN A 4 35.63 -7.81 2.23
N GLN A 5 35.82 -8.83 3.07
CA GLN A 5 34.82 -9.90 3.25
C GLN A 5 33.65 -9.55 4.18
N SER A 6 33.82 -8.67 5.16
CA SER A 6 32.72 -8.25 6.06
C SER A 6 31.81 -7.20 5.42
N ILE A 7 32.35 -6.37 4.51
CA ILE A 7 31.55 -5.41 3.71
C ILE A 7 30.87 -6.12 2.52
N LYS A 8 31.48 -7.18 1.96
CA LYS A 8 30.86 -8.00 0.90
C LYS A 8 29.63 -8.80 1.34
N ARG A 9 29.33 -8.90 2.64
CA ARG A 9 28.09 -9.52 3.15
C ARG A 9 27.03 -8.53 3.61
N CYS A 10 27.34 -7.23 3.67
CA CYS A 10 26.38 -6.17 4.05
C CYS A 10 26.11 -5.15 2.93
N VAL A 11 26.83 -5.21 1.79
CA VAL A 11 26.65 -4.31 0.63
C VAL A 11 26.20 -5.06 -0.65
N VAL A 12 25.78 -6.33 -0.54
CA VAL A 12 25.07 -7.04 -1.62
C VAL A 12 23.57 -6.86 -1.42
N LEU A 13 23.19 -5.58 -1.48
CA LEU A 13 21.84 -5.06 -1.64
C LEU A 13 21.98 -4.18 -2.87
N ILE A 14 21.84 -4.71 -4.08
CA ILE A 14 21.72 -3.95 -5.35
C ILE A 14 21.53 -4.97 -6.48
N PHE A 15 20.52 -4.69 -7.32
CA PHE A 15 19.91 -5.53 -8.38
C PHE A 15 18.89 -6.53 -7.80
N MET A 16 17.64 -6.62 -8.28
CA MET A 16 17.30 -7.17 -9.61
C MET A 16 15.83 -6.98 -9.99
N TRP A 17 15.58 -6.51 -11.22
CA TRP A 17 14.45 -5.68 -11.66
C TRP A 17 13.16 -6.42 -12.15
N VAL A 18 11.89 -5.94 -12.03
CA VAL A 18 10.65 -6.68 -12.46
C VAL A 18 9.28 -5.88 -12.55
N ILE A 19 9.06 -4.87 -13.43
CA ILE A 19 7.81 -4.01 -13.57
C ILE A 19 6.51 -4.82 -13.76
N ALA A 20 5.30 -4.29 -13.48
CA ALA A 20 3.98 -4.98 -13.47
C ALA A 20 2.72 -4.07 -13.82
N PHE A 21 1.91 -4.25 -14.90
CA PHE A 21 0.49 -3.74 -15.09
C PHE A 21 -0.62 -4.80 -15.24
N SER A 22 -1.76 -4.69 -14.54
CA SER A 22 -3.00 -5.46 -14.73
C SER A 22 -4.01 -4.63 -15.48
N LEU A 23 -4.82 -5.30 -16.30
CA LEU A 23 -6.07 -4.76 -16.78
C LEU A 23 -7.14 -4.96 -15.70
N LEU A 24 -7.89 -3.92 -15.39
CA LEU A 24 -9.07 -4.01 -14.55
C LEU A 24 -10.21 -4.61 -15.37
N ALA A 25 -10.75 -5.74 -14.90
CA ALA A 25 -11.91 -6.42 -15.49
C ALA A 25 -13.21 -5.92 -14.85
N GLN A 26 -14.34 -6.17 -15.52
CA GLN A 26 -15.67 -5.78 -14.99
C GLN A 26 -16.18 -6.72 -13.91
N SER A 27 -15.68 -7.97 -13.87
CA SER A 27 -16.12 -9.00 -12.92
C SER A 27 -14.94 -9.84 -12.44
N PHE A 28 -15.19 -10.62 -11.38
CA PHE A 28 -14.24 -11.60 -10.85
C PHE A 28 -14.00 -12.80 -11.77
N ASP A 29 -14.86 -13.03 -12.77
CA ASP A 29 -14.71 -14.09 -13.77
C ASP A 29 -13.51 -13.83 -14.69
N GLY A 30 -13.04 -12.58 -14.76
CA GLY A 30 -11.92 -12.19 -15.62
C GLY A 30 -12.32 -11.96 -17.08
N PRO A 31 -11.40 -11.42 -17.90
CA PRO A 31 -11.66 -11.15 -19.31
C PRO A 31 -11.60 -12.44 -20.14
N ASP A 32 -12.44 -12.57 -21.16
CA ASP A 32 -12.38 -13.63 -22.18
C ASP A 32 -12.15 -12.99 -23.56
N PHE A 33 -10.92 -13.04 -24.08
CA PHE A 33 -10.58 -12.37 -25.34
C PHE A 33 -10.87 -13.25 -26.57
N ASN A 34 -11.13 -14.55 -26.37
CA ASN A 34 -11.25 -15.53 -27.44
C ASN A 34 -12.65 -16.17 -27.57
N GLY A 35 -13.55 -15.87 -26.62
CA GLY A 35 -14.93 -16.34 -26.57
C GLY A 35 -15.07 -17.81 -26.19
N ASP A 36 -14.05 -18.42 -25.57
CA ASP A 36 -14.06 -19.84 -25.18
C ASP A 36 -14.72 -20.11 -23.82
N GLY A 37 -15.11 -19.03 -23.12
CA GLY A 37 -15.76 -19.06 -21.82
C GLY A 37 -14.79 -19.22 -20.64
N SER A 38 -13.48 -19.19 -20.88
CA SER A 38 -12.44 -19.20 -19.86
C SER A 38 -11.84 -17.81 -19.71
N ALA A 39 -11.45 -17.49 -18.49
CA ALA A 39 -10.72 -16.26 -18.18
C ALA A 39 -9.32 -16.30 -18.77
N ASP A 40 -8.92 -15.20 -19.39
CA ASP A 40 -7.61 -14.96 -19.94
C ASP A 40 -6.84 -13.96 -19.07
N LEU A 41 -5.53 -13.85 -19.31
CA LEU A 41 -4.69 -12.84 -18.68
C LEU A 41 -4.04 -11.96 -19.73
N ALA A 42 -4.22 -10.65 -19.62
CA ALA A 42 -3.55 -9.70 -20.49
C ALA A 42 -2.63 -8.76 -19.70
N SER A 43 -1.59 -8.30 -20.38
CA SER A 43 -0.54 -7.48 -19.79
C SER A 43 -0.03 -6.43 -20.75
N VAL A 44 0.31 -5.27 -20.21
CA VAL A 44 0.75 -4.10 -20.97
C VAL A 44 1.99 -3.50 -20.33
N TRP A 45 2.95 -3.05 -21.13
CA TRP A 45 4.24 -2.63 -20.60
C TRP A 45 5.07 -1.71 -21.50
N SER A 46 6.08 -1.09 -20.90
CA SER A 46 7.12 -0.26 -21.53
C SER A 46 8.38 -1.00 -22.02
N ASP A 47 8.44 -1.50 -23.25
CA ASP A 47 9.70 -2.01 -23.81
C ASP A 47 10.55 -0.86 -24.39
N ARG A 48 11.62 -0.49 -23.70
CA ARG A 48 12.52 0.64 -24.06
C ARG A 48 11.77 1.96 -24.30
N GLY A 49 10.71 2.21 -23.54
CA GLY A 49 9.87 3.42 -23.67
C GLY A 49 8.72 3.29 -24.68
N GLN A 50 8.62 2.16 -25.39
CA GLN A 50 7.56 1.89 -26.34
C GLN A 50 6.51 0.97 -25.71
N LEU A 51 5.26 1.09 -26.16
CA LEU A 51 4.18 0.25 -25.67
C LEU A 51 4.29 -1.13 -26.32
N SER A 52 4.19 -2.13 -25.47
CA SER A 52 4.13 -3.53 -25.84
C SER A 52 3.13 -4.23 -24.92
N ALA A 53 2.54 -5.31 -25.39
CA ALA A 53 1.47 -6.00 -24.67
C ALA A 53 1.41 -7.48 -25.06
N GLY A 54 0.85 -8.32 -24.20
CA GLY A 54 0.85 -9.77 -24.33
C GLY A 54 -0.36 -10.40 -23.65
N LEU A 55 -0.83 -11.51 -24.23
CA LEU A 55 -2.03 -12.23 -23.81
C LEU A 55 -1.67 -13.69 -23.49
N LEU A 56 -2.20 -14.18 -22.38
CA LEU A 56 -2.17 -15.58 -22.01
C LEU A 56 -3.61 -16.07 -22.11
N LEU A 57 -3.86 -16.89 -23.13
CA LEU A 57 -5.15 -17.51 -23.37
C LEU A 57 -5.27 -18.74 -22.49
N SER A 58 -6.24 -18.76 -21.58
CA SER A 58 -6.45 -19.92 -20.71
C SER A 58 -7.48 -20.88 -21.30
N GLY A 59 -7.79 -21.95 -20.58
CA GLY A 59 -8.77 -22.94 -21.03
C GLY A 59 -8.51 -24.33 -20.48
N LYS A 60 -9.44 -25.24 -20.78
CA LYS A 60 -9.49 -26.62 -20.23
C LYS A 60 -8.20 -27.42 -20.41
N ASN A 61 -7.42 -27.13 -21.44
CA ASN A 61 -6.19 -27.85 -21.76
C ASN A 61 -4.91 -27.13 -21.25
N GLY A 62 -5.05 -25.99 -20.59
CA GLY A 62 -3.96 -25.16 -20.07
C GLY A 62 -3.89 -23.79 -20.74
N VAL A 63 -2.83 -23.06 -20.39
CA VAL A 63 -2.59 -21.69 -20.86
C VAL A 63 -1.66 -21.69 -22.07
N SER A 64 -1.98 -20.89 -23.08
CA SER A 64 -1.14 -20.64 -24.25
C SER A 64 -0.77 -19.17 -24.36
N GLU A 65 0.48 -18.87 -24.70
CA GLU A 65 0.96 -17.50 -24.83
C GLU A 65 0.76 -16.98 -26.26
N SER A 66 0.28 -15.74 -26.35
CA SER A 66 0.17 -14.98 -27.59
C SER A 66 0.82 -13.60 -27.43
N ASN A 67 1.73 -13.28 -28.34
CA ASN A 67 2.34 -11.95 -28.39
C ASN A 67 1.36 -10.98 -29.06
N TRP A 68 0.83 -10.02 -28.28
CA TRP A 68 -0.21 -9.09 -28.72
C TRP A 68 0.36 -7.89 -29.49
N VAL A 69 1.30 -7.14 -28.90
CA VAL A 69 1.94 -5.99 -29.55
C VAL A 69 3.40 -5.86 -29.09
N HIS A 70 4.32 -5.59 -30.01
CA HIS A 70 5.73 -5.37 -29.68
C HIS A 70 6.21 -4.00 -30.20
N ARG A 71 6.54 -3.11 -29.27
CA ARG A 71 7.18 -1.80 -29.48
C ARG A 71 6.42 -0.86 -30.42
N THR A 72 5.12 -0.68 -30.20
CA THR A 72 4.33 0.29 -30.95
C THR A 72 4.12 1.57 -30.16
N GLY A 73 4.19 2.74 -30.79
CA GLY A 73 3.94 4.02 -30.13
C GLY A 73 4.82 4.29 -28.89
N THR A 74 4.28 5.09 -27.97
CA THR A 74 4.93 5.49 -26.72
C THR A 74 4.12 4.97 -25.55
N TYR A 75 4.83 4.40 -24.58
CA TYR A 75 4.25 3.98 -23.31
C TYR A 75 4.35 5.12 -22.28
N ASP A 76 3.29 5.35 -21.51
CA ASP A 76 3.26 6.32 -20.41
C ASP A 76 2.56 5.73 -19.17
N GLN A 77 3.18 5.83 -18.00
CA GLN A 77 2.62 5.30 -16.73
C GLN A 77 1.39 6.06 -16.23
N THR A 78 1.11 7.26 -16.77
CA THR A 78 -0.12 7.99 -16.42
C THR A 78 -1.36 7.46 -17.14
N GLN A 79 -1.17 6.61 -18.15
CA GLN A 79 -2.26 5.94 -18.86
C GLN A 79 -2.99 4.96 -17.94
N ARG A 80 -4.31 4.86 -18.09
CA ARG A 80 -5.15 3.88 -17.38
C ARG A 80 -5.57 2.79 -18.36
N TRP A 81 -5.21 1.55 -18.08
CA TRP A 81 -5.49 0.39 -18.92
C TRP A 81 -6.55 -0.49 -18.26
N PHE A 82 -7.53 -0.97 -19.04
CA PHE A 82 -8.68 -1.75 -18.55
C PHE A 82 -9.31 -2.59 -19.66
N THR A 83 -10.10 -3.59 -19.27
CA THR A 83 -10.77 -4.54 -20.18
C THR A 83 -12.28 -4.47 -20.07
N GLY A 84 -12.93 -4.83 -21.18
CA GLY A 84 -14.39 -4.86 -21.29
C GLY A 84 -14.82 -5.15 -22.72
N ASP A 85 -16.05 -5.59 -22.92
CA ASP A 85 -16.66 -5.70 -24.25
C ASP A 85 -17.17 -4.32 -24.67
N PHE A 86 -16.40 -3.54 -25.44
CA PHE A 86 -16.82 -2.17 -25.81
C PHE A 86 -17.69 -2.15 -27.06
N ASN A 87 -17.67 -3.21 -27.87
CA ASN A 87 -18.40 -3.26 -29.15
C ASN A 87 -19.68 -4.10 -29.10
N GLY A 88 -19.90 -4.86 -28.02
CA GLY A 88 -21.05 -5.73 -27.79
C GLY A 88 -20.92 -7.08 -28.51
N ASP A 89 -19.72 -7.53 -28.84
CA ASP A 89 -19.48 -8.80 -29.53
C ASP A 89 -19.26 -9.99 -28.60
N GLN A 90 -19.36 -9.78 -27.28
CA GLN A 90 -19.13 -10.74 -26.19
C GLN A 90 -17.68 -11.18 -26.03
N LEU A 91 -16.74 -10.54 -26.73
CA LEU A 91 -15.33 -10.68 -26.45
C LEU A 91 -14.88 -9.53 -25.56
N SER A 92 -13.99 -9.84 -24.62
CA SER A 92 -13.29 -8.81 -23.88
C SER A 92 -12.31 -8.12 -24.81
N ASP A 93 -12.37 -6.80 -24.85
CA ASP A 93 -11.38 -5.94 -25.50
C ASP A 93 -10.47 -5.30 -24.45
N THR A 94 -9.51 -4.50 -24.92
CA THR A 94 -8.73 -3.62 -24.05
C THR A 94 -8.85 -2.17 -24.45
N ALA A 95 -8.91 -1.27 -23.47
CA ALA A 95 -8.88 0.17 -23.68
C ALA A 95 -7.80 0.87 -22.86
N CYS A 96 -7.39 2.03 -23.34
CA CYS A 96 -6.40 2.91 -22.73
C CYS A 96 -6.95 4.33 -22.66
N LEU A 97 -7.04 4.88 -21.45
CA LEU A 97 -7.47 6.25 -21.16
C LEU A 97 -6.25 7.10 -20.79
N TRP A 98 -6.15 8.31 -21.35
CA TRP A 98 -5.09 9.26 -21.01
C TRP A 98 -5.56 10.72 -21.08
N GLU A 99 -4.70 11.59 -20.56
CA GLU A 99 -4.90 13.03 -20.50
C GLU A 99 -4.22 13.71 -21.69
N THR A 100 -4.90 14.66 -22.34
CA THR A 100 -4.33 15.53 -23.37
C THR A 100 -4.89 16.95 -23.21
N ASN A 101 -4.05 17.91 -22.81
CA ASN A 101 -4.40 19.33 -22.60
C ASN A 101 -5.58 19.60 -21.64
N GLY A 102 -5.61 18.92 -20.50
CA GLY A 102 -6.67 18.92 -19.50
C GLY A 102 -7.93 18.15 -19.92
N ARG A 103 -7.85 17.30 -20.95
CA ARG A 103 -9.00 16.62 -21.54
C ARG A 103 -8.79 15.13 -21.70
N MET A 104 -9.89 14.39 -21.75
CA MET A 104 -9.89 12.93 -21.86
C MET A 104 -9.69 12.49 -23.31
N SER A 105 -8.75 11.57 -23.52
CA SER A 105 -8.62 10.79 -24.75
C SER A 105 -8.61 9.30 -24.42
N CYS A 106 -9.16 8.49 -25.32
CA CYS A 106 -9.27 7.05 -25.15
C CYS A 106 -9.11 6.29 -26.47
N ALA A 107 -8.38 5.18 -26.43
CA ALA A 107 -8.25 4.25 -27.55
C ALA A 107 -8.68 2.86 -27.11
N VAL A 108 -9.38 2.18 -28.00
CA VAL A 108 -9.85 0.81 -27.82
C VAL A 108 -9.11 -0.09 -28.81
N TYR A 109 -8.73 -1.26 -28.30
CA TYR A 109 -8.10 -2.35 -28.99
C TYR A 109 -9.14 -3.47 -29.00
N LEU A 110 -9.85 -3.62 -30.11
CA LEU A 110 -10.90 -4.64 -30.24
C LEU A 110 -10.31 -6.02 -30.45
N SER A 111 -10.86 -7.01 -29.75
CA SER A 111 -10.61 -8.43 -29.99
C SER A 111 -11.25 -8.91 -31.31
N SER A 112 -10.89 -10.10 -31.76
CA SER A 112 -11.48 -10.69 -32.98
C SER A 112 -11.52 -12.21 -32.92
N ASP A 113 -12.61 -12.79 -33.43
CA ASP A 113 -12.85 -14.24 -33.54
C ASP A 113 -11.66 -15.01 -34.17
N VAL A 114 -11.20 -16.06 -33.48
CA VAL A 114 -9.77 -16.44 -33.43
C VAL A 114 -9.38 -17.68 -34.25
N ASN A 115 -10.09 -18.01 -35.32
CA ASN A 115 -9.84 -19.22 -36.10
C ASN A 115 -8.67 -19.16 -37.11
N SER A 116 -7.77 -18.18 -37.06
CA SER A 116 -6.56 -18.19 -37.91
C SER A 116 -5.36 -17.49 -37.26
N ASP A 117 -4.29 -18.27 -37.05
CA ASP A 117 -2.88 -17.89 -36.86
C ASP A 117 -2.61 -16.45 -36.37
N PHE A 118 -2.41 -16.35 -35.05
CA PHE A 118 -2.22 -15.16 -34.21
C PHE A 118 -1.06 -14.21 -34.54
N ILE A 119 -0.38 -14.36 -35.68
CA ILE A 119 0.87 -13.68 -35.98
C ILE A 119 0.59 -12.55 -36.99
N ASN A 120 0.07 -11.40 -36.52
CA ASN A 120 0.49 -10.02 -36.92
C ASN A 120 -0.58 -8.90 -36.88
N ASP A 121 -1.87 -9.11 -36.57
CA ASP A 121 -2.85 -7.99 -36.68
C ASP A 121 -4.15 -8.15 -35.88
N THR A 122 -4.10 -8.76 -34.69
CA THR A 122 -5.29 -9.22 -33.95
C THR A 122 -6.08 -8.16 -33.20
N PHE A 123 -5.52 -6.96 -32.97
CA PHE A 123 -6.22 -5.89 -32.27
C PHE A 123 -6.21 -4.60 -33.07
N LYS A 124 -7.37 -4.23 -33.62
CA LYS A 124 -7.53 -2.99 -34.37
C LYS A 124 -7.61 -1.83 -33.40
N LYS A 125 -6.46 -1.23 -33.09
CA LYS A 125 -6.41 0.03 -32.34
C LYS A 125 -7.21 1.10 -33.07
N SER A 126 -8.15 1.72 -32.36
CA SER A 126 -8.88 2.89 -32.84
C SER A 126 -9.01 3.90 -31.71
N VAL A 127 -8.86 5.19 -32.04
CA VAL A 127 -9.08 6.28 -31.07
C VAL A 127 -10.58 6.52 -31.03
N TRP A 128 -11.19 6.20 -29.89
CA TRP A 128 -12.64 6.28 -29.68
C TRP A 128 -13.06 7.60 -29.07
N ALA A 129 -12.12 8.30 -28.41
CA ALA A 129 -12.30 9.66 -27.92
C ALA A 129 -10.96 10.41 -28.05
N ASP A 130 -11.01 11.66 -28.52
CA ASP A 130 -9.85 12.56 -28.53
C ASP A 130 -10.24 13.92 -27.96
N GLN A 131 -9.68 14.22 -26.79
CA GLN A 131 -9.95 15.46 -26.05
C GLN A 131 -11.45 15.69 -25.80
N SER A 132 -12.19 14.60 -25.59
CA SER A 132 -13.63 14.55 -25.36
C SER A 132 -13.93 14.82 -23.89
N GLY A 133 -14.06 16.08 -23.49
CA GLY A 133 -14.42 16.46 -22.12
C GLY A 133 -13.22 16.56 -21.15
N PRO A 134 -13.42 17.08 -19.93
CA PRO A 134 -12.33 17.39 -19.01
C PRO A 134 -11.74 16.14 -18.36
N PHE A 135 -10.47 16.23 -17.97
CA PHE A 135 -9.76 15.19 -17.23
C PHE A 135 -8.92 15.82 -16.12
N GLU A 136 -9.09 15.33 -14.89
CA GLU A 136 -8.22 15.63 -13.75
C GLU A 136 -7.77 14.33 -13.08
N TYR A 137 -6.55 14.31 -12.54
CA TYR A 137 -6.03 13.15 -11.82
C TYR A 137 -6.76 12.88 -10.50
N SER A 138 -7.48 13.87 -9.97
CA SER A 138 -8.40 13.73 -8.83
C SER A 138 -9.74 13.07 -9.20
N ASP A 139 -10.08 12.95 -10.48
CA ASP A 139 -11.32 12.31 -10.89
C ASP A 139 -11.29 10.80 -10.67
N LYS A 140 -12.44 10.25 -10.29
CA LYS A 140 -12.66 8.79 -10.26
C LYS A 140 -13.25 8.38 -11.61
N TRP A 141 -12.69 7.34 -12.22
CA TRP A 141 -13.12 6.83 -13.51
C TRP A 141 -13.57 5.39 -13.33
N PHE A 142 -14.70 5.03 -13.94
CA PHE A 142 -15.30 3.71 -13.85
C PHE A 142 -15.68 3.20 -15.24
N ILE A 143 -15.76 1.88 -15.38
CA ILE A 143 -16.34 1.19 -16.53
C ILE A 143 -17.61 0.44 -16.12
N GLY A 144 -18.47 0.15 -17.09
CA GLY A 144 -19.68 -0.66 -16.92
C GLY A 144 -20.64 -0.42 -18.07
N ASP A 145 -21.64 -1.27 -18.23
CA ASP A 145 -22.75 -1.04 -19.17
C ASP A 145 -23.77 -0.08 -18.52
N PHE A 146 -23.55 1.23 -18.61
CA PHE A 146 -24.40 2.19 -17.90
C PHE A 146 -25.77 2.32 -18.56
N ASN A 147 -25.92 2.04 -19.85
CA ASN A 147 -27.19 2.20 -20.57
C ASN A 147 -28.00 0.90 -20.74
N GLY A 148 -27.43 -0.26 -20.41
CA GLY A 148 -28.06 -1.57 -20.54
C GLY A 148 -28.06 -2.12 -21.97
N ASP A 149 -27.12 -1.68 -22.81
CA ASP A 149 -27.02 -2.07 -24.22
C ASP A 149 -25.97 -3.16 -24.51
N TYR A 150 -25.41 -3.75 -23.45
CA TYR A 150 -24.37 -4.77 -23.44
C TYR A 150 -23.00 -4.31 -23.92
N LYS A 151 -22.75 -3.00 -23.98
CA LYS A 151 -21.43 -2.45 -24.27
C LYS A 151 -20.86 -1.78 -23.04
N THR A 152 -19.54 -1.84 -22.97
CA THR A 152 -18.78 -1.18 -21.92
C THR A 152 -18.70 0.31 -22.18
N ASP A 153 -19.24 1.09 -21.26
CA ASP A 153 -19.19 2.55 -21.25
C ASP A 153 -18.10 3.06 -20.28
N LEU A 154 -17.88 4.37 -20.29
CA LEU A 154 -17.02 5.05 -19.31
C LEU A 154 -17.81 6.06 -18.47
N ALA A 155 -17.54 6.12 -17.17
CA ALA A 155 -18.08 7.14 -16.28
C ALA A 155 -16.96 7.89 -15.54
N ARG A 156 -17.10 9.21 -15.50
CA ARG A 156 -16.24 10.14 -14.76
C ARG A 156 -17.03 10.70 -13.59
N VAL A 157 -16.58 10.40 -12.37
CA VAL A 157 -17.12 10.93 -11.12
C VAL A 157 -16.16 11.97 -10.56
N TYR A 158 -16.67 13.17 -10.30
CA TYR A 158 -15.83 14.31 -9.90
C TYR A 158 -16.53 15.22 -8.90
N ARG A 159 -15.70 15.98 -8.16
CA ARG A 159 -16.13 16.98 -7.19
C ARG A 159 -16.40 18.29 -7.89
N GLU A 160 -17.64 18.76 -7.87
CA GLU A 160 -18.01 20.08 -8.39
C GLU A 160 -18.69 20.90 -7.30
N LYS A 161 -18.10 22.04 -6.92
CA LYS A 161 -18.59 22.91 -5.83
C LYS A 161 -18.87 22.16 -4.52
N GLY A 162 -18.03 21.16 -4.22
CA GLY A 162 -18.15 20.31 -3.02
C GLY A 162 -19.18 19.19 -3.11
N LYS A 163 -19.86 19.02 -4.25
CA LYS A 163 -20.89 18.01 -4.48
C LYS A 163 -20.48 16.99 -5.54
N ARG A 164 -21.18 15.86 -5.61
CA ARG A 164 -20.89 14.78 -6.57
C ARG A 164 -21.51 15.11 -7.92
N SER A 165 -20.73 14.93 -8.98
CA SER A 165 -21.21 14.99 -10.36
C SER A 165 -20.68 13.77 -11.12
N VAL A 166 -21.46 13.28 -12.08
CA VAL A 166 -21.14 12.11 -12.91
C VAL A 166 -21.39 12.44 -14.37
N GLN A 167 -20.37 12.20 -15.20
CA GLN A 167 -20.46 12.27 -16.66
C GLN A 167 -20.28 10.87 -17.24
N VAL A 168 -21.13 10.49 -18.19
CA VAL A 168 -21.09 9.19 -18.85
C VAL A 168 -20.74 9.38 -20.33
N TYR A 169 -19.85 8.53 -20.82
CA TYR A 169 -19.42 8.41 -22.20
C TYR A 169 -19.92 7.06 -22.70
N LEU A 170 -21.01 7.08 -23.45
CA LEU A 170 -21.63 5.86 -23.98
C LEU A 170 -20.80 5.32 -25.14
N SER A 171 -20.59 4.01 -25.17
CA SER A 171 -20.08 3.32 -26.34
C SER A 171 -21.18 3.15 -27.38
N ASN A 172 -20.87 3.45 -28.64
CA ASN A 172 -21.72 3.05 -29.77
C ASN A 172 -21.17 1.83 -30.54
N GLY A 173 -20.15 1.18 -29.98
CA GLY A 173 -19.44 0.03 -30.55
C GLY A 173 -18.39 0.35 -31.62
N SER A 174 -18.14 1.64 -31.87
CA SER A 174 -17.05 2.10 -32.75
C SER A 174 -16.35 3.37 -32.25
N GLY A 175 -16.81 3.90 -31.12
CA GLY A 175 -16.38 5.18 -30.54
C GLY A 175 -17.17 5.49 -29.28
N PHE A 176 -16.65 6.42 -28.47
CA PHE A 176 -17.41 7.00 -27.36
C PHE A 176 -18.16 8.24 -27.82
N GLU A 177 -19.42 8.36 -27.40
CA GLU A 177 -20.20 9.57 -27.59
C GLU A 177 -19.65 10.74 -26.78
N ALA A 178 -20.12 11.96 -27.11
CA ALA A 178 -19.80 13.13 -26.30
C ALA A 178 -20.37 12.95 -24.88
N PRO A 179 -19.60 13.31 -23.82
CA PRO A 179 -20.03 13.03 -22.46
C PRO A 179 -21.30 13.78 -22.10
N VAL A 180 -22.23 13.05 -21.50
CA VAL A 180 -23.47 13.63 -20.95
C VAL A 180 -23.39 13.61 -19.43
N LYS A 181 -23.78 14.73 -18.81
CA LYS A 181 -23.84 14.83 -17.35
C LYS A 181 -25.11 14.16 -16.83
N TRP A 182 -24.96 13.01 -16.19
CA TRP A 182 -26.09 12.23 -15.65
C TRP A 182 -26.40 12.58 -14.20
N VAL A 183 -25.40 13.09 -13.45
CA VAL A 183 -25.58 13.65 -12.11
C VAL A 183 -24.98 15.05 -12.06
N ASP A 184 -25.79 16.03 -11.64
CA ASP A 184 -25.40 17.42 -11.47
C ASP A 184 -25.45 17.84 -9.99
N GLN A 185 -24.28 17.89 -9.35
CA GLN A 185 -24.09 18.46 -8.01
C GLN A 185 -25.09 17.89 -6.97
N GLN A 186 -25.18 16.56 -6.89
CA GLN A 186 -26.03 15.85 -5.93
C GLN A 186 -25.20 15.29 -4.76
N GLY A 187 -25.74 15.35 -3.55
CA GLY A 187 -25.01 14.94 -2.34
C GLY A 187 -23.76 15.78 -2.06
N LEU A 188 -23.05 15.47 -0.99
CA LEU A 188 -21.71 16.03 -0.71
C LEU A 188 -20.66 15.06 -1.23
N PHE A 189 -19.57 15.55 -1.79
CA PHE A 189 -18.44 14.70 -2.17
C PHE A 189 -17.47 14.63 -0.99
N HIS A 190 -17.21 13.45 -0.45
CA HIS A 190 -16.23 13.24 0.62
C HIS A 190 -15.09 12.34 0.15
N ALA A 191 -13.90 12.52 0.74
CA ALA A 191 -12.76 11.64 0.45
C ALA A 191 -13.01 10.22 0.97
N ASP A 192 -13.76 10.09 2.07
CA ASP A 192 -14.15 8.79 2.66
C ASP A 192 -15.34 8.11 1.96
N ASP A 193 -15.91 8.70 0.91
CA ASP A 193 -17.00 8.05 0.16
C ASP A 193 -16.47 6.79 -0.53
N ILE A 194 -17.14 5.66 -0.35
CA ILE A 194 -16.80 4.42 -1.03
C ILE A 194 -17.76 4.23 -2.19
N TRP A 195 -17.21 4.11 -3.39
CA TRP A 195 -17.96 4.00 -4.64
C TRP A 195 -17.93 2.56 -5.13
N LEU A 196 -19.12 1.97 -5.21
CA LEU A 196 -19.36 0.62 -5.69
C LEU A 196 -20.21 0.70 -6.96
N THR A 197 -20.04 -0.28 -7.83
CA THR A 197 -20.76 -0.39 -9.11
C THR A 197 -21.35 -1.79 -9.23
N GLY A 198 -22.47 -1.89 -9.94
CA GLY A 198 -23.16 -3.16 -10.17
C GLY A 198 -24.58 -2.92 -10.67
N SER A 199 -25.30 -3.99 -10.96
CA SER A 199 -26.74 -3.94 -11.28
C SER A 199 -27.52 -4.20 -9.99
N PHE A 200 -27.80 -3.17 -9.21
CA PHE A 200 -28.49 -3.34 -7.91
C PHE A 200 -30.00 -3.43 -8.07
N ASP A 201 -30.55 -2.95 -9.20
CA ASP A 201 -31.96 -3.07 -9.53
C ASP A 201 -32.20 -3.93 -10.79
N PRO A 202 -33.46 -4.32 -11.07
CA PRO A 202 -33.79 -5.18 -12.23
C PRO A 202 -33.61 -4.52 -13.60
N ILE A 203 -33.31 -3.22 -13.66
CA ILE A 203 -33.00 -2.51 -14.90
C ILE A 203 -31.55 -2.85 -15.23
N ARG A 204 -31.29 -3.28 -16.47
CA ARG A 204 -30.02 -3.88 -16.90
C ARG A 204 -28.82 -2.91 -16.99
N GLY A 205 -28.90 -1.71 -16.42
CA GLY A 205 -27.81 -0.75 -16.42
C GLY A 205 -26.92 -0.90 -15.19
N THR A 206 -25.65 -0.53 -15.34
CA THR A 206 -24.71 -0.38 -14.22
C THR A 206 -25.11 0.84 -13.42
N ASP A 207 -25.23 0.65 -12.12
CA ASP A 207 -25.57 1.68 -11.14
C ASP A 207 -24.32 2.09 -10.33
N PHE A 208 -24.46 3.17 -9.55
CA PHE A 208 -23.53 3.45 -8.46
C PHE A 208 -24.21 3.30 -7.10
N ALA A 209 -23.53 2.63 -6.17
CA ALA A 209 -23.80 2.70 -4.75
C ALA A 209 -22.67 3.48 -4.06
N VAL A 210 -23.03 4.45 -3.22
CA VAL A 210 -22.09 5.26 -2.46
C VAL A 210 -22.32 5.01 -0.98
N VAL A 211 -21.37 4.34 -0.34
CA VAL A 211 -21.32 4.29 1.13
C VAL A 211 -20.84 5.65 1.60
N ASP A 212 -21.78 6.45 2.09
CA ASP A 212 -21.54 7.85 2.44
C ASP A 212 -20.57 7.97 3.62
N ALA A 213 -19.68 8.96 3.53
CA ALA A 213 -18.87 9.36 4.67
C ALA A 213 -19.76 9.78 5.86
N GLY A 214 -19.45 9.25 7.06
CA GLY A 214 -20.25 9.52 8.25
C GLY A 214 -19.91 8.59 9.41
N GLN A 215 -20.60 8.80 10.54
CA GLN A 215 -20.46 7.99 11.75
C GLN A 215 -21.27 6.68 11.68
N ASN A 216 -22.35 6.67 10.89
CA ASN A 216 -23.21 5.52 10.69
C ASN A 216 -23.21 5.09 9.22
N VAL A 217 -23.52 3.84 8.94
CA VAL A 217 -23.61 3.36 7.55
C VAL A 217 -24.84 4.01 6.89
N SER A 218 -24.60 4.74 5.81
CA SER A 218 -25.64 5.19 4.88
C SER A 218 -25.18 4.86 3.46
N ILE A 219 -26.11 4.42 2.62
CA ILE A 219 -25.82 4.02 1.24
C ILE A 219 -26.79 4.78 0.33
N SER A 220 -26.22 5.75 -0.37
CA SER A 220 -26.86 6.51 -1.45
C SER A 220 -26.72 5.75 -2.76
N MET A 221 -27.82 5.55 -3.46
CA MET A 221 -27.86 4.91 -4.78
C MET A 221 -28.03 5.94 -5.89
N PHE A 222 -27.36 5.71 -7.01
CA PHE A 222 -27.56 6.39 -8.29
C PHE A 222 -27.90 5.30 -9.31
N LEU A 223 -29.20 5.06 -9.47
CA LEU A 223 -29.74 3.97 -10.28
C LEU A 223 -29.87 4.43 -11.74
N SER A 224 -29.32 3.66 -12.66
CA SER A 224 -29.34 3.98 -14.08
C SER A 224 -30.75 3.89 -14.65
N THR A 225 -31.05 4.79 -15.58
CA THR A 225 -32.28 4.80 -16.37
C THR A 225 -32.02 4.58 -17.86
N GLY A 226 -30.78 4.27 -18.23
CA GLY A 226 -30.33 4.24 -19.62
C GLY A 226 -29.84 5.59 -20.16
N THR A 227 -30.21 6.71 -19.51
CA THR A 227 -29.91 8.07 -20.00
C THR A 227 -29.57 9.08 -18.89
N ALA A 228 -29.75 8.71 -17.63
CA ALA A 228 -29.49 9.51 -16.43
C ALA A 228 -29.42 8.58 -15.21
N PHE A 229 -29.00 9.12 -14.06
CA PHE A 229 -29.10 8.42 -12.78
C PHE A 229 -30.21 9.00 -11.90
N ASN A 230 -31.06 8.14 -11.36
CA ASN A 230 -32.01 8.48 -10.31
C ASN A 230 -31.34 8.29 -8.94
N SER A 231 -31.23 9.37 -8.17
CA SER A 231 -30.66 9.32 -6.82
C SER A 231 -31.70 8.93 -5.77
N THR A 232 -31.37 7.99 -4.89
CA THR A 232 -32.19 7.63 -3.72
C THR A 232 -31.31 7.13 -2.58
N ASN A 233 -31.84 6.99 -1.37
CA ASN A 233 -31.11 6.39 -0.23
C ASN A 233 -31.75 5.05 0.10
N TRP A 234 -30.98 3.97 0.01
CA TRP A 234 -31.46 2.64 0.38
C TRP A 234 -31.11 2.26 1.82
N VAL A 235 -30.01 2.81 2.35
CA VAL A 235 -29.64 2.68 3.76
C VAL A 235 -29.41 4.06 4.35
N LYS A 236 -29.97 4.30 5.54
CA LYS A 236 -29.76 5.55 6.26
C LYS A 236 -29.50 5.29 7.74
N ASP A 237 -28.39 5.82 8.22
CA ASP A 237 -27.99 5.82 9.63
C ASP A 237 -28.00 4.42 10.29
N ALA A 238 -27.63 3.38 9.56
CA ALA A 238 -27.70 1.98 10.01
C ALA A 238 -26.41 1.52 10.69
N GLY A 239 -26.42 1.44 12.03
CA GLY A 239 -25.26 0.97 12.79
C GLY A 239 -24.03 1.89 12.64
N ALA A 240 -22.97 1.62 13.39
CA ALA A 240 -21.75 2.41 13.34
C ALA A 240 -20.92 2.06 12.09
N ARG A 241 -20.44 3.07 11.37
CA ARG A 241 -19.48 2.91 10.27
C ARG A 241 -18.08 2.89 10.84
N LEU A 242 -17.44 1.73 10.83
CA LEU A 242 -16.08 1.58 11.33
C LEU A 242 -15.07 1.92 10.22
N THR A 243 -13.99 2.62 10.57
CA THR A 243 -12.90 2.90 9.61
C THR A 243 -12.16 1.65 9.15
N SER A 244 -12.32 0.52 9.85
CA SER A 244 -11.77 -0.78 9.47
C SER A 244 -12.66 -1.56 8.50
N MET A 245 -13.90 -1.10 8.24
CA MET A 245 -14.78 -1.80 7.31
C MET A 245 -14.24 -1.74 5.88
N LYS A 246 -14.27 -2.90 5.22
CA LYS A 246 -13.97 -3.11 3.80
C LYS A 246 -15.27 -3.43 3.08
N TRP A 247 -15.44 -2.97 1.85
CA TRP A 247 -16.72 -3.01 1.14
C TRP A 247 -16.57 -3.57 -0.27
N VAL A 248 -17.49 -4.42 -0.69
CA VAL A 248 -17.49 -5.00 -2.04
C VAL A 248 -18.93 -5.14 -2.54
N ALA A 249 -19.14 -5.07 -3.84
CA ALA A 249 -20.45 -5.24 -4.45
C ALA A 249 -20.42 -6.39 -5.45
N GLU A 250 -21.19 -7.44 -5.18
CA GLU A 250 -21.27 -8.68 -5.97
C GLU A 250 -22.57 -9.44 -5.65
N ASP A 251 -22.97 -10.41 -6.47
CA ASP A 251 -24.17 -11.25 -6.22
C ASP A 251 -23.87 -12.37 -5.19
N PHE A 252 -23.91 -12.00 -3.92
CA PHE A 252 -23.67 -12.94 -2.81
C PHE A 252 -24.79 -13.96 -2.65
N ASN A 253 -26.00 -13.69 -3.13
CA ASN A 253 -27.17 -14.52 -2.87
C ASN A 253 -27.60 -15.41 -4.05
N GLY A 254 -27.10 -15.11 -5.26
CA GLY A 254 -27.33 -15.86 -6.50
C GLY A 254 -28.67 -15.53 -7.17
N ASP A 255 -29.25 -14.36 -6.92
CA ASP A 255 -30.51 -13.93 -7.54
C ASP A 255 -30.33 -13.08 -8.81
N GLY A 256 -29.09 -12.81 -9.18
CA GLY A 256 -28.70 -12.03 -10.34
C GLY A 256 -28.67 -10.52 -10.11
N ALA A 257 -29.02 -10.03 -8.92
CA ALA A 257 -28.81 -8.64 -8.53
C ALA A 257 -27.48 -8.50 -7.78
N THR A 258 -26.76 -7.40 -8.00
CA THR A 258 -25.56 -7.10 -7.23
C THR A 258 -25.96 -6.75 -5.80
N ASP A 259 -25.37 -7.42 -4.80
CA ASP A 259 -25.51 -7.11 -3.37
C ASP A 259 -24.31 -6.27 -2.88
N ILE A 260 -24.29 -5.83 -1.62
CA ILE A 260 -23.11 -5.20 -0.99
C ILE A 260 -22.73 -5.96 0.27
N ALA A 261 -21.46 -6.38 0.39
CA ALA A 261 -20.93 -6.94 1.62
C ALA A 261 -19.97 -5.97 2.30
N ASN A 262 -20.02 -5.92 3.64
CA ASN A 262 -19.02 -5.25 4.46
C ASN A 262 -18.39 -6.20 5.46
N LEU A 263 -17.06 -6.31 5.45
CA LEU A 263 -16.31 -7.04 6.48
C LEU A 263 -15.54 -6.09 7.39
N TRP A 264 -15.33 -6.50 8.64
CA TRP A 264 -14.51 -5.75 9.58
C TRP A 264 -13.82 -6.67 10.60
N ASN A 265 -12.85 -6.07 11.29
CA ASN A 265 -12.22 -6.65 12.46
C ASN A 265 -13.11 -6.47 13.70
N ASP A 266 -13.66 -7.56 14.21
CA ASP A 266 -14.50 -7.64 15.40
C ASP A 266 -13.75 -8.37 16.53
N ASP A 267 -12.96 -7.61 17.30
CA ASP A 267 -12.09 -8.09 18.38
C ASP A 267 -11.08 -9.17 17.96
N GLY A 268 -10.42 -8.98 16.81
CA GLY A 268 -9.44 -9.92 16.25
C GLY A 268 -10.06 -11.06 15.45
N LEU A 269 -11.38 -11.04 15.25
CA LEU A 269 -12.12 -12.04 14.49
C LEU A 269 -12.88 -11.36 13.34
N VAL A 270 -13.25 -12.15 12.32
CA VAL A 270 -13.90 -11.62 11.12
C VAL A 270 -15.42 -11.61 11.31
N SER A 271 -16.04 -10.46 11.07
CA SER A 271 -17.49 -10.34 10.95
C SER A 271 -17.84 -9.74 9.58
N ILE A 272 -18.92 -10.22 8.98
CA ILE A 272 -19.38 -9.86 7.63
C ILE A 272 -20.89 -9.69 7.64
N ASP A 273 -21.35 -8.52 7.21
CA ASP A 273 -22.75 -8.23 6.92
C ASP A 273 -22.94 -8.15 5.40
N VAL A 274 -24.11 -8.59 4.93
CA VAL A 274 -24.51 -8.51 3.52
C VAL A 274 -25.84 -7.74 3.42
N HIS A 275 -25.79 -6.70 2.60
CA HIS A 275 -26.92 -5.89 2.16
C HIS A 275 -27.44 -6.48 0.84
N CYS A 276 -28.37 -7.42 0.92
CA CYS A 276 -28.97 -8.02 -0.28
C CYS A 276 -29.91 -7.03 -0.98
N SER A 277 -29.75 -6.91 -2.29
CA SER A 277 -30.49 -6.00 -3.16
C SER A 277 -31.90 -6.49 -3.44
N TYR A 278 -32.82 -5.54 -3.47
CA TYR A 278 -34.17 -5.71 -3.99
C TYR A 278 -34.51 -4.49 -4.83
N THR A 279 -35.68 -4.50 -5.47
CA THR A 279 -36.10 -3.48 -6.45
C THR A 279 -35.88 -2.03 -6.02
N ASN A 280 -35.97 -1.70 -4.74
CA ASN A 280 -35.81 -0.33 -4.27
C ASN A 280 -35.22 -0.20 -2.85
N CYS A 281 -34.58 -1.25 -2.34
CA CYS A 281 -34.00 -1.24 -1.00
C CYS A 281 -32.99 -2.38 -0.82
N PHE A 282 -32.23 -2.31 0.28
CA PHE A 282 -31.44 -3.43 0.77
C PHE A 282 -32.12 -4.10 1.97
N THR A 283 -31.93 -5.40 2.15
CA THR A 283 -32.05 -6.04 3.47
C THR A 283 -30.66 -6.30 4.03
N ASN A 284 -30.39 -5.85 5.25
CA ASN A 284 -29.11 -6.14 5.92
C ASN A 284 -29.22 -7.39 6.79
N GLN A 285 -28.27 -8.31 6.65
CA GLN A 285 -28.15 -9.53 7.44
C GLN A 285 -26.69 -9.81 7.81
N SER A 286 -26.44 -10.21 9.05
CA SER A 286 -25.12 -10.70 9.47
C SER A 286 -24.90 -12.12 9.00
N TRP A 287 -23.97 -12.31 8.07
CA TRP A 287 -23.69 -13.59 7.41
C TRP A 287 -22.51 -14.33 8.05
N ALA A 288 -21.58 -13.61 8.67
CA ALA A 288 -20.53 -14.16 9.53
C ALA A 288 -20.36 -13.28 10.78
N VAL A 289 -20.26 -13.90 11.95
CA VAL A 289 -20.05 -13.18 13.22
C VAL A 289 -18.88 -13.82 13.96
N LYS A 290 -17.78 -13.07 14.09
CA LYS A 290 -16.57 -13.49 14.80
C LYS A 290 -16.05 -14.87 14.35
N GLN A 291 -15.98 -15.11 13.04
CA GLN A 291 -15.55 -16.36 12.43
C GLN A 291 -14.14 -16.27 11.85
N GLY A 292 -13.20 -17.06 12.36
CA GLY A 292 -11.80 -17.02 11.92
C GLY A 292 -11.06 -15.77 12.39
N VAL A 293 -9.73 -15.77 12.27
CA VAL A 293 -8.87 -14.67 12.75
C VAL A 293 -8.86 -13.53 11.74
N PHE A 294 -8.99 -12.29 12.22
CA PHE A 294 -8.76 -11.11 11.41
C PHE A 294 -7.37 -10.56 11.73
N GLU A 295 -6.43 -10.74 10.82
CA GLU A 295 -5.13 -10.06 10.85
C GLU A 295 -5.07 -9.01 9.74
N ARG A 296 -4.30 -7.97 9.97
CA ARG A 296 -4.29 -6.81 9.10
C ARG A 296 -3.60 -7.10 7.76
N GLU A 297 -2.67 -8.03 7.77
CA GLU A 297 -1.85 -8.50 6.66
C GLU A 297 -2.64 -9.37 5.69
N HIS A 298 -3.82 -9.86 6.11
CA HIS A 298 -4.70 -10.63 5.26
C HIS A 298 -5.14 -9.83 4.04
N ARG A 299 -5.09 -10.47 2.87
CA ARG A 299 -5.65 -9.94 1.62
C ARG A 299 -6.97 -10.64 1.36
N TRP A 300 -7.95 -9.93 0.82
CA TRP A 300 -9.27 -10.49 0.57
C TRP A 300 -9.58 -10.48 -0.93
N LEU A 301 -10.24 -11.53 -1.40
CA LEU A 301 -10.67 -11.70 -2.78
C LEU A 301 -12.16 -12.07 -2.79
N VAL A 302 -12.85 -11.89 -3.92
CA VAL A 302 -14.21 -12.40 -4.13
C VAL A 302 -14.27 -13.25 -5.40
N GLY A 303 -15.22 -14.17 -5.43
CA GLY A 303 -15.52 -15.01 -6.58
C GLY A 303 -16.27 -16.27 -6.18
N ASP A 304 -16.84 -17.00 -7.14
CA ASP A 304 -17.49 -18.29 -6.90
C ASP A 304 -16.44 -19.41 -6.84
N PHE A 305 -15.75 -19.57 -5.71
CA PHE A 305 -14.69 -20.57 -5.57
C PHE A 305 -15.22 -22.01 -5.54
N ASN A 306 -16.51 -22.20 -5.30
CA ASN A 306 -17.12 -23.51 -5.09
C ASN A 306 -18.00 -23.99 -6.29
N GLY A 307 -18.38 -23.07 -7.17
CA GLY A 307 -19.13 -23.30 -8.41
C GLY A 307 -20.64 -23.44 -8.20
N ASP A 308 -21.21 -22.77 -7.18
CA ASP A 308 -22.65 -22.82 -6.87
C ASP A 308 -23.44 -21.58 -7.31
N ALA A 309 -22.82 -20.76 -8.16
CA ALA A 309 -23.32 -19.52 -8.73
C ALA A 309 -23.64 -18.44 -7.68
N LYS A 310 -22.99 -18.50 -6.52
CA LYS A 310 -23.02 -17.42 -5.52
C LYS A 310 -21.61 -16.95 -5.27
N VAL A 311 -21.47 -15.64 -5.06
CA VAL A 311 -20.15 -15.09 -4.79
C VAL A 311 -19.72 -15.41 -3.36
N ASP A 312 -18.50 -15.90 -3.22
CA ASP A 312 -17.82 -16.15 -1.96
C ASP A 312 -16.81 -15.04 -1.63
N ILE A 313 -16.31 -15.03 -0.40
CA ILE A 313 -15.22 -14.14 0.04
C ILE A 313 -14.03 -15.00 0.47
N ALA A 314 -12.87 -14.86 -0.16
CA ALA A 314 -11.65 -15.55 0.23
C ALA A 314 -10.68 -14.63 0.98
N ARG A 315 -10.01 -15.16 2.01
CA ARG A 315 -8.88 -14.52 2.68
C ARG A 315 -7.58 -15.27 2.41
N LEU A 316 -6.54 -14.53 2.10
CA LEU A 316 -5.18 -15.02 1.86
C LEU A 316 -4.33 -14.68 3.08
N MET A 317 -3.64 -15.68 3.61
CA MET A 317 -2.89 -15.62 4.87
C MET A 317 -1.46 -16.09 4.66
N ASP A 318 -0.53 -15.53 5.43
CA ASP A 318 0.86 -15.99 5.52
C ASP A 318 1.02 -16.94 6.72
N ASP A 319 1.15 -18.24 6.45
CA ASP A 319 1.36 -19.29 7.45
C ASP A 319 2.84 -19.71 7.43
N ASP A 320 3.67 -18.97 8.17
CA ASP A 320 5.13 -19.15 8.26
C ASP A 320 5.87 -19.09 6.89
N GLY A 321 5.56 -18.08 6.09
CA GLY A 321 6.16 -17.85 4.77
C GLY A 321 5.50 -18.67 3.66
N LYS A 322 4.35 -19.29 3.91
CA LYS A 322 3.58 -20.09 2.95
C LYS A 322 2.17 -19.56 2.80
N LEU A 323 1.68 -19.54 1.57
CA LEU A 323 0.33 -19.06 1.28
C LEU A 323 -0.70 -20.09 1.77
N SER A 324 -1.66 -19.63 2.56
CA SER A 324 -2.89 -20.36 2.86
C SER A 324 -4.11 -19.52 2.52
N ILE A 325 -5.21 -20.19 2.14
CA ILE A 325 -6.44 -19.52 1.70
C ILE A 325 -7.64 -20.17 2.37
N GLU A 326 -8.49 -19.33 2.95
CA GLU A 326 -9.78 -19.72 3.49
C GLU A 326 -10.90 -18.97 2.75
N SER A 327 -11.92 -19.70 2.30
CA SER A 327 -13.13 -19.16 1.69
C SER A 327 -14.26 -19.09 2.72
N TYR A 328 -14.96 -17.97 2.73
CA TYR A 328 -16.27 -17.79 3.33
C TYR A 328 -17.28 -18.09 2.22
N GLU A 329 -17.73 -19.35 2.16
CA GLU A 329 -18.62 -19.85 1.11
C GLU A 329 -20.05 -19.42 1.37
N SER A 330 -20.66 -18.72 0.41
CA SER A 330 -22.05 -18.26 0.50
C SER A 330 -23.03 -19.41 0.32
N ASN A 331 -24.10 -19.43 1.10
CA ASN A 331 -25.29 -20.25 0.83
C ASN A 331 -26.52 -19.40 0.48
N GLY A 332 -26.31 -18.11 0.24
CA GLY A 332 -27.33 -17.09 -0.04
C GLY A 332 -28.07 -16.53 1.18
N LYS A 333 -27.69 -16.94 2.40
CA LYS A 333 -28.22 -16.40 3.66
C LYS A 333 -27.16 -16.28 4.77
N GLY A 334 -25.92 -16.63 4.47
CA GLY A 334 -24.84 -16.75 5.43
C GLY A 334 -23.59 -17.38 4.82
N PHE A 335 -22.48 -17.28 5.53
CA PHE A 335 -21.20 -17.85 5.11
C PHE A 335 -20.83 -19.10 5.92
N THR A 336 -20.17 -20.05 5.25
CA THR A 336 -19.47 -21.18 5.88
C THR A 336 -17.99 -21.09 5.57
N VAL A 337 -17.13 -21.08 6.60
CA VAL A 337 -15.68 -20.98 6.39
C VAL A 337 -15.08 -22.34 6.05
N ARG A 338 -14.32 -22.41 4.96
CA ARG A 338 -13.54 -23.58 4.54
C ARG A 338 -12.11 -23.19 4.16
N SER A 339 -11.18 -24.05 4.53
CA SER A 339 -9.80 -23.97 4.03
C SER A 339 -9.73 -24.57 2.62
N ILE A 340 -9.59 -23.72 1.60
CA ILE A 340 -9.56 -24.15 0.19
C ILE A 340 -8.14 -24.31 -0.36
N PHE A 341 -7.13 -23.81 0.37
CA PHE A 341 -5.72 -23.97 0.00
C PHE A 341 -4.80 -23.97 1.23
N LYS A 342 -4.02 -25.06 1.39
CA LYS A 342 -2.95 -25.21 2.39
C LYS A 342 -1.73 -25.91 1.77
N GLN A 343 -1.10 -25.29 0.77
CA GLN A 343 0.11 -25.86 0.14
C GLN A 343 1.26 -24.86 0.12
N GLY A 344 2.49 -25.39 0.20
CA GLY A 344 3.73 -24.66 0.43
C GLY A 344 4.27 -23.80 -0.71
N MET A 345 3.40 -23.10 -1.44
CA MET A 345 3.85 -21.98 -2.27
C MET A 345 4.31 -20.84 -1.36
N PRO A 346 5.47 -20.21 -1.63
CA PRO A 346 5.93 -19.11 -0.81
C PRO A 346 4.91 -17.96 -0.78
N CYS A 347 4.48 -17.57 0.42
CA CYS A 347 3.83 -16.29 0.60
C CYS A 347 4.93 -15.24 0.54
N ARG A 348 4.89 -14.40 -0.50
CA ARG A 348 5.84 -13.29 -0.64
C ARG A 348 5.05 -12.03 -0.78
N ASP A 349 5.59 -10.96 -0.25
CA ASP A 349 4.91 -9.68 -0.31
C ASP A 349 4.73 -9.15 -1.73
N GLN A 350 5.68 -9.49 -2.62
CA GLN A 350 5.61 -9.17 -4.05
C GLN A 350 4.59 -10.03 -4.82
N ASN A 351 4.06 -11.10 -4.22
CA ASN A 351 3.03 -11.90 -4.88
C ASN A 351 1.86 -10.98 -5.20
N SER A 352 1.32 -11.14 -6.38
CA SER A 352 0.17 -10.40 -6.86
C SER A 352 -0.88 -11.40 -7.33
N TYR A 353 -2.15 -11.07 -7.09
CA TYR A 353 -3.27 -12.01 -7.16
C TYR A 353 -4.32 -11.52 -8.16
N SER A 354 -4.92 -12.42 -8.94
CA SER A 354 -6.09 -12.13 -9.78
C SER A 354 -7.00 -13.33 -9.85
N THR A 355 -8.31 -13.06 -9.88
CA THR A 355 -9.36 -14.07 -9.95
C THR A 355 -9.85 -14.23 -11.38
N GLY A 356 -10.32 -15.43 -11.72
CA GLY A 356 -10.99 -15.73 -12.98
C GLY A 356 -11.15 -17.24 -13.16
N ASP A 357 -12.09 -17.68 -13.99
CA ASP A 357 -12.20 -19.11 -14.35
C ASP A 357 -11.18 -19.48 -15.43
N PHE A 358 -9.92 -19.72 -15.04
CA PHE A 358 -8.83 -19.99 -15.98
C PHE A 358 -8.92 -21.37 -16.63
N ASN A 359 -9.83 -22.24 -16.17
CA ASN A 359 -9.92 -23.61 -16.66
C ASN A 359 -11.29 -23.99 -17.26
N GLY A 360 -12.28 -23.08 -17.21
CA GLY A 360 -13.61 -23.25 -17.79
C GLY A 360 -14.47 -24.27 -17.04
N ASP A 361 -14.27 -24.43 -15.73
CA ASP A 361 -15.08 -25.32 -14.87
C ASP A 361 -16.16 -24.59 -14.07
N SER A 362 -16.36 -23.30 -14.36
CA SER A 362 -17.30 -22.41 -13.71
C SER A 362 -16.99 -22.17 -12.23
N ARG A 363 -15.73 -22.36 -11.83
CA ARG A 363 -15.22 -21.93 -10.53
C ARG A 363 -14.22 -20.82 -10.73
N THR A 364 -14.22 -19.87 -9.79
CA THR A 364 -13.19 -18.86 -9.74
C THR A 364 -11.87 -19.49 -9.31
N ASP A 365 -10.86 -19.41 -10.16
CA ASP A 365 -9.48 -19.76 -9.87
C ASP A 365 -8.67 -18.52 -9.43
N LEU A 366 -7.44 -18.74 -8.98
CA LEU A 366 -6.55 -17.68 -8.54
C LEU A 366 -5.20 -17.73 -9.26
N ALA A 367 -4.94 -16.75 -10.11
CA ALA A 367 -3.63 -16.51 -10.69
C ALA A 367 -2.73 -15.76 -9.71
N VAL A 368 -1.54 -16.30 -9.48
CA VAL A 368 -0.50 -15.72 -8.61
C VAL A 368 0.74 -15.44 -9.44
N THR A 369 1.07 -14.16 -9.61
CA THR A 369 2.34 -13.79 -10.22
C THR A 369 3.37 -13.41 -9.16
N TRP A 370 4.60 -13.85 -9.38
CA TRP A 370 5.72 -13.63 -8.47
C TRP A 370 7.06 -13.86 -9.19
N ALA A 371 8.16 -13.35 -8.65
CA ALA A 371 9.50 -13.53 -9.25
C ALA A 371 10.53 -14.07 -8.25
N ASP A 372 11.58 -14.70 -8.74
CA ASP A 372 12.81 -14.92 -7.97
C ASP A 372 13.97 -14.13 -8.58
N GLU A 373 15.21 -14.42 -8.16
CA GLU A 373 16.42 -13.77 -8.67
C GLU A 373 16.68 -14.05 -10.16
N THR A 374 15.94 -14.95 -10.82
CA THR A 374 16.26 -15.41 -12.17
C THR A 374 15.09 -15.34 -13.12
N ASN A 375 13.88 -15.64 -12.66
CA ASN A 375 12.69 -15.72 -13.48
C ASN A 375 11.50 -15.05 -12.80
N GLN A 376 10.52 -14.70 -13.62
CA GLN A 376 9.19 -14.39 -13.16
C GLN A 376 8.23 -15.51 -13.57
N TYR A 377 7.23 -15.75 -12.73
CA TYR A 377 6.31 -16.86 -12.80
C TYR A 377 4.87 -16.36 -12.69
N CYS A 378 3.97 -17.07 -13.36
CA CYS A 378 2.56 -17.10 -13.02
C CYS A 378 2.20 -18.55 -12.68
N ASP A 379 1.72 -18.75 -11.47
CA ASP A 379 1.16 -20.01 -10.99
C ASP A 379 -0.35 -19.80 -10.80
N VAL A 380 -1.17 -20.71 -11.31
CA VAL A 380 -2.64 -20.69 -11.10
C VAL A 380 -2.99 -21.72 -10.05
N ILE A 381 -3.77 -21.30 -9.06
CA ILE A 381 -4.40 -22.13 -8.06
C ILE A 381 -5.81 -22.44 -8.56
N PHE A 382 -6.01 -23.65 -9.06
CA PHE A 382 -7.30 -24.11 -9.57
C PHE A 382 -8.21 -24.53 -8.44
N SER A 383 -9.37 -23.90 -8.33
CA SER A 383 -10.35 -24.17 -7.30
C SER A 383 -10.97 -25.55 -7.51
N SER A 384 -10.87 -26.41 -6.48
CA SER A 384 -11.49 -27.73 -6.50
C SER A 384 -12.20 -27.96 -5.18
N GLY A 385 -13.46 -28.39 -5.22
CA GLY A 385 -14.40 -28.32 -4.09
C GLY A 385 -13.99 -28.96 -2.74
N GLU A 386 -12.82 -29.60 -2.62
CA GLU A 386 -12.20 -29.92 -1.33
C GLU A 386 -10.84 -29.24 -1.10
N LEU A 387 -9.91 -29.28 -2.06
CA LEU A 387 -8.59 -28.63 -1.99
C LEU A 387 -8.10 -28.21 -3.39
N SER A 388 -7.56 -27.01 -3.50
CA SER A 388 -7.09 -26.47 -4.78
C SER A 388 -5.74 -27.05 -5.23
N THR A 389 -5.47 -27.06 -6.54
CA THR A 389 -4.19 -27.52 -7.11
C THR A 389 -3.40 -26.36 -7.74
N VAL A 390 -2.08 -26.39 -7.66
CA VAL A 390 -1.21 -25.34 -8.26
C VAL A 390 -0.61 -25.84 -9.57
N LYS A 391 -0.69 -25.03 -10.62
CA LYS A 391 0.02 -25.26 -11.88
C LYS A 391 0.78 -24.00 -12.29
N ARG A 392 2.05 -24.19 -12.63
CA ARG A 392 2.82 -23.15 -13.32
C ARG A 392 2.35 -23.00 -14.75
N VAL A 393 1.91 -21.80 -15.10
CA VAL A 393 1.40 -21.48 -16.44
C VAL A 393 2.33 -20.55 -17.22
N PHE A 394 3.20 -19.81 -16.52
CA PHE A 394 4.15 -18.90 -17.14
C PHE A 394 5.53 -18.97 -16.47
N THR A 395 6.59 -18.86 -17.27
CA THR A 395 7.97 -18.65 -16.80
C THR A 395 8.74 -17.84 -17.80
N ALA A 396 9.28 -16.70 -17.39
CA ALA A 396 10.15 -15.88 -18.22
C ALA A 396 11.47 -15.54 -17.50
N PRO A 397 12.63 -15.71 -18.15
CA PRO A 397 13.91 -15.27 -17.59
C PRO A 397 13.95 -13.75 -17.47
N LEU A 398 14.28 -13.22 -16.29
CA LEU A 398 14.37 -11.77 -16.05
C LEU A 398 15.37 -11.07 -16.98
N ALA A 399 16.41 -11.75 -17.45
CA ALA A 399 17.42 -11.17 -18.35
C ALA A 399 16.91 -10.92 -19.77
N ASP A 400 16.14 -11.85 -20.36
CA ASP A 400 15.47 -11.66 -21.66
C ASP A 400 14.30 -10.67 -21.56
N TYR A 401 13.79 -10.52 -20.34
CA TYR A 401 12.69 -9.68 -19.95
C TYR A 401 13.03 -8.19 -20.04
N PHE A 402 14.15 -7.73 -19.46
CA PHE A 402 14.59 -6.31 -19.52
C PHE A 402 14.75 -5.76 -20.93
N ASP A 403 14.91 -6.64 -21.91
CA ASP A 403 15.10 -6.30 -23.31
C ASP A 403 13.85 -6.44 -24.18
N ARG A 404 12.73 -7.01 -23.69
CA ARG A 404 11.54 -7.29 -24.50
C ARG A 404 10.19 -7.07 -23.79
N HIS A 405 10.12 -7.18 -22.47
CA HIS A 405 8.88 -7.21 -21.71
C HIS A 405 9.03 -6.56 -20.32
N PRO A 406 8.34 -5.46 -19.96
CA PRO A 406 7.97 -5.22 -18.54
C PRO A 406 6.65 -5.89 -18.12
N LEU A 407 6.48 -6.39 -16.89
CA LEU A 407 5.30 -7.24 -16.51
C LEU A 407 4.08 -6.35 -16.34
N VAL A 408 2.82 -6.85 -16.34
CA VAL A 408 2.05 -7.76 -15.43
C VAL A 408 2.05 -7.42 -13.93
N ARG A 409 1.13 -6.52 -13.55
CA ARG A 409 0.49 -6.47 -12.24
C ARG A 409 -0.66 -7.43 -12.43
N PRO A 410 -0.86 -8.30 -11.47
CA PRO A 410 -2.19 -8.65 -11.02
C PRO A 410 -2.70 -7.51 -10.14
N ILE A 411 -4.01 -7.47 -9.94
CA ILE A 411 -4.69 -6.54 -9.04
C ILE A 411 -3.90 -6.40 -7.72
N LEU A 412 -3.60 -5.14 -7.36
CA LEU A 412 -2.98 -4.82 -6.09
C LEU A 412 -4.02 -4.99 -4.99
N GLY A 413 -3.73 -5.90 -4.06
CA GLY A 413 -4.40 -5.91 -2.78
C GLY A 413 -5.85 -6.37 -2.87
N ASP A 414 -6.43 -6.35 -1.69
CA ASP A 414 -7.81 -6.66 -1.40
C ASP A 414 -8.81 -6.26 -2.53
N THR A 415 -9.58 -7.21 -3.08
CA THR A 415 -10.63 -6.92 -4.07
C THR A 415 -11.84 -6.21 -3.47
N PHE A 416 -11.84 -5.95 -2.15
CA PHE A 416 -12.78 -5.05 -1.49
C PHE A 416 -12.57 -3.56 -1.85
N LEU A 417 -11.98 -3.27 -3.00
CA LEU A 417 -11.89 -1.95 -3.61
C LEU A 417 -12.15 -2.09 -5.12
N ASN A 418 -13.45 -2.23 -5.46
CA ASN A 418 -14.10 -2.09 -6.78
C ASN A 418 -13.25 -2.38 -8.03
N TYR A 419 -13.50 -3.54 -8.68
CA TYR A 419 -12.87 -3.95 -9.95
C TYR A 419 -13.03 -2.94 -11.10
N ALA A 420 -14.10 -2.14 -11.11
CA ALA A 420 -14.38 -1.21 -12.19
C ALA A 420 -13.65 0.14 -12.08
N MET A 421 -13.03 0.48 -10.94
CA MET A 421 -12.40 1.80 -10.73
C MET A 421 -11.01 1.89 -11.38
N LEU A 422 -10.87 2.75 -12.38
CA LEU A 422 -9.65 2.93 -13.15
C LEU A 422 -8.57 3.72 -12.41
N SER A 423 -7.37 3.13 -12.30
CA SER A 423 -6.20 3.75 -11.67
C SER A 423 -5.07 4.03 -12.67
N GLY A 424 -4.28 5.08 -12.43
CA GLY A 424 -3.09 5.43 -13.20
C GLY A 424 -2.15 6.34 -12.40
N ALA A 425 -0.91 6.49 -12.85
CA ALA A 425 0.05 7.34 -12.15
C ALA A 425 -0.28 8.83 -12.30
N THR A 426 0.03 9.60 -11.27
CA THR A 426 -0.08 11.06 -11.23
C THR A 426 1.25 11.67 -11.71
N PRO A 427 1.27 12.47 -12.79
CA PRO A 427 2.50 13.03 -13.36
C PRO A 427 3.13 14.08 -12.44
N VAL A 428 4.41 14.36 -12.68
CA VAL A 428 5.10 15.49 -12.05
C VAL A 428 4.42 16.80 -12.45
N GLY A 429 4.16 17.67 -11.47
CA GLY A 429 3.50 18.95 -11.68
C GLY A 429 1.98 18.94 -11.47
N ALA A 430 1.36 17.75 -11.34
CA ALA A 430 -0.03 17.65 -10.91
C ALA A 430 -0.19 18.01 -9.42
N ASP A 431 -1.40 18.39 -9.02
CA ASP A 431 -1.75 18.66 -7.63
C ASP A 431 -1.94 17.33 -6.86
N LEU A 432 -0.87 16.89 -6.20
CA LEU A 432 -0.84 15.65 -5.41
C LEU A 432 -1.86 15.67 -4.26
N GLN A 433 -2.12 16.84 -3.67
CA GLN A 433 -3.06 16.96 -2.56
C GLN A 433 -4.51 16.89 -3.06
N ALA A 434 -4.81 17.42 -4.25
CA ALA A 434 -6.13 17.28 -4.86
C ALA A 434 -6.50 15.80 -5.12
N VAL A 435 -5.53 14.97 -5.53
CA VAL A 435 -5.73 13.51 -5.67
C VAL A 435 -6.11 12.87 -4.33
N LEU A 436 -5.40 13.20 -3.25
CA LEU A 436 -5.74 12.66 -1.94
C LEU A 436 -7.09 13.20 -1.42
N ASN A 437 -7.41 14.47 -1.67
CA ASN A 437 -8.67 15.13 -1.29
C ASN A 437 -9.91 14.58 -2.00
N SER A 438 -9.72 13.86 -3.12
CA SER A 438 -10.79 13.12 -3.78
C SER A 438 -10.97 11.69 -3.24
N GLY A 439 -10.14 11.27 -2.30
CA GLY A 439 -10.13 9.92 -1.76
C GLY A 439 -9.48 8.89 -2.68
N ASN A 440 -8.67 9.32 -3.66
CA ASN A 440 -7.90 8.40 -4.50
C ASN A 440 -6.58 8.04 -3.83
N ASP A 441 -6.05 6.86 -4.15
CA ASP A 441 -4.64 6.56 -3.93
C ASP A 441 -3.76 7.50 -4.75
N LEU A 442 -2.63 7.93 -4.18
CA LEU A 442 -1.62 8.69 -4.89
C LEU A 442 -0.55 7.73 -5.46
N LEU A 443 -0.69 7.44 -6.74
CA LEU A 443 0.25 6.61 -7.51
C LEU A 443 1.28 7.50 -8.21
N LEU A 444 2.57 7.33 -7.93
CA LEU A 444 3.65 8.15 -8.48
C LEU A 444 4.34 7.48 -9.68
N VAL A 445 4.80 8.27 -10.64
CA VAL A 445 5.58 7.81 -11.80
C VAL A 445 6.98 7.41 -11.35
N LYS A 446 7.48 6.30 -11.87
CA LYS A 446 8.80 5.76 -11.49
C LYS A 446 9.92 6.73 -11.81
N ARG A 447 10.92 6.77 -10.92
CA ARG A 447 12.19 7.52 -11.07
C ARG A 447 12.02 9.03 -11.18
N GLN A 448 10.81 9.55 -11.00
CA GLN A 448 10.52 10.97 -11.06
C GLN A 448 10.74 11.66 -9.71
N VAL A 449 10.96 12.97 -9.76
CA VAL A 449 11.12 13.82 -8.58
C VAL A 449 9.92 14.74 -8.45
N TYR A 450 9.17 14.57 -7.37
CA TYR A 450 8.05 15.39 -6.94
C TYR A 450 8.55 16.35 -5.88
N ASN A 451 8.86 17.57 -6.32
CA ASN A 451 9.14 18.66 -5.40
C ASN A 451 7.81 19.11 -4.77
N THR A 452 7.74 19.19 -3.45
CA THR A 452 6.51 19.57 -2.75
C THR A 452 6.67 20.92 -2.05
N SER A 453 5.58 21.68 -2.08
CA SER A 453 5.45 22.99 -1.43
C SER A 453 5.01 22.88 0.02
N GLN A 454 4.29 21.80 0.38
CA GLN A 454 3.71 21.55 1.69
C GLN A 454 3.75 20.05 1.99
N PRO A 455 3.53 19.63 3.26
CA PRO A 455 3.34 18.22 3.58
C PRO A 455 2.17 17.66 2.78
N ILE A 456 2.36 16.50 2.15
CA ILE A 456 1.29 15.71 1.56
C ILE A 456 0.53 15.03 2.70
N LYS A 457 -0.79 15.22 2.73
CA LYS A 457 -1.67 14.78 3.81
C LYS A 457 -2.64 13.71 3.33
N TYR A 458 -2.58 12.53 3.95
CA TYR A 458 -3.64 11.53 3.80
C TYR A 458 -4.97 12.13 4.25
N GLN A 459 -6.06 11.71 3.61
CA GLN A 459 -7.40 12.28 3.83
C GLN A 459 -8.42 11.25 4.28
N THR A 460 -8.19 9.98 3.98
CA THR A 460 -9.13 8.89 4.28
C THR A 460 -8.37 7.64 4.74
N ALA A 461 -9.08 6.78 5.47
CA ALA A 461 -8.57 5.47 5.81
C ALA A 461 -8.30 4.62 4.56
N TYR A 462 -7.39 3.65 4.65
CA TYR A 462 -6.99 2.76 3.53
C TYR A 462 -6.30 3.43 2.33
N GLN A 463 -6.14 4.76 2.34
CA GLN A 463 -5.46 5.47 1.27
C GLN A 463 -3.96 5.14 1.21
N SER A 464 -3.43 5.03 0.00
CA SER A 464 -2.02 4.73 -0.27
C SER A 464 -1.29 5.89 -0.95
N VAL A 465 -0.02 6.05 -0.62
CA VAL A 465 0.96 6.82 -1.41
C VAL A 465 2.07 5.85 -1.82
N LYS A 466 2.17 5.58 -3.11
CA LYS A 466 3.13 4.59 -3.63
C LYS A 466 3.62 4.91 -5.03
N THR A 467 4.83 4.47 -5.37
CA THR A 467 5.26 4.50 -6.77
C THR A 467 4.56 3.40 -7.55
N MET A 468 3.88 3.76 -8.64
CA MET A 468 3.16 2.81 -9.48
C MET A 468 4.15 1.77 -10.02
N ASP A 469 3.79 0.51 -9.79
CA ASP A 469 4.50 -0.71 -10.21
C ASP A 469 5.97 -0.78 -9.81
N ALA A 470 6.40 -0.06 -8.77
CA ALA A 470 7.78 -0.06 -8.34
C ALA A 470 8.17 -1.35 -7.64
N LEU A 471 9.35 -1.88 -7.96
CA LEU A 471 9.87 -3.07 -7.30
C LEU A 471 11.33 -2.96 -6.89
N PHE A 472 12.11 -2.09 -7.54
CA PHE A 472 13.45 -1.75 -7.09
C PHE A 472 13.42 -0.43 -6.40
N ILE A 473 14.32 -0.30 -5.44
CA ILE A 473 14.67 1.00 -4.88
C ILE A 473 14.97 2.02 -5.98
N SER A 474 15.59 1.60 -7.09
CA SER A 474 15.87 2.44 -8.27
C SER A 474 14.63 2.94 -9.02
N ASP A 475 13.49 2.26 -8.94
CA ASP A 475 12.23 2.70 -9.54
C ASP A 475 11.49 3.74 -8.69
N PHE A 476 11.75 3.80 -7.37
CA PHE A 476 10.99 4.63 -6.45
C PHE A 476 11.01 6.10 -6.88
N ALA A 477 9.84 6.71 -6.96
CA ALA A 477 9.68 8.14 -7.06
C ALA A 477 10.25 8.83 -5.82
N ILE A 478 10.73 10.06 -5.99
CA ILE A 478 11.27 10.89 -4.91
C ILE A 478 10.26 11.98 -4.58
N ILE A 479 9.81 12.04 -3.33
CA ILE A 479 9.13 13.20 -2.74
C ILE A 479 10.19 14.05 -2.04
N ARG A 480 10.40 15.28 -2.48
CA ARG A 480 11.52 16.14 -2.05
C ARG A 480 11.06 17.51 -1.56
N GLN A 481 11.63 17.96 -0.44
CA GLN A 481 11.46 19.34 0.04
C GLN A 481 12.15 20.36 -0.88
N GLN A 482 11.48 21.47 -1.20
CA GLN A 482 12.07 22.61 -1.92
C GLN A 482 11.66 23.97 -1.30
N ILE A 483 12.58 24.94 -1.30
CA ILE A 483 12.42 26.22 -0.56
C ILE A 483 11.70 27.31 -1.34
N ASP A 484 11.78 27.30 -2.67
CA ASP A 484 11.01 28.18 -3.55
C ASP A 484 9.50 27.95 -3.41
N GLN A 485 9.12 26.89 -2.68
CA GLN A 485 7.74 26.50 -2.45
C GLN A 485 7.36 26.39 -0.95
N GLY A 486 8.26 26.69 -0.01
CA GLY A 486 8.02 26.65 1.45
C GLY A 486 9.13 25.91 2.21
N ASP A 487 9.27 26.16 3.52
CA ASP A 487 10.29 25.49 4.35
C ASP A 487 9.65 24.61 5.43
N TYR A 488 9.20 23.41 5.04
CA TYR A 488 8.48 22.47 5.91
C TYR A 488 9.40 21.38 6.47
N ASP A 489 9.11 20.96 7.70
CA ASP A 489 9.80 19.86 8.39
C ASP A 489 9.26 18.51 7.90
N THR A 490 7.92 18.40 7.89
CA THR A 490 7.19 17.20 7.49
C THR A 490 6.91 17.22 5.99
N LEU A 491 7.19 16.10 5.32
CA LEU A 491 6.84 15.87 3.91
C LEU A 491 5.64 14.96 3.77
N ILE A 492 5.51 13.96 4.65
CA ILE A 492 4.40 13.01 4.67
C ILE A 492 3.71 13.08 6.01
N ASN A 493 2.40 13.35 5.99
CA ASN A 493 1.59 13.45 7.19
C ASN A 493 0.36 12.56 7.04
N GLY A 494 0.28 11.51 7.84
CA GLY A 494 -0.88 10.62 7.90
C GLY A 494 -1.59 10.65 9.25
N ASN A 495 -1.57 11.81 9.93
CA ASN A 495 -2.24 11.95 11.22
C ASN A 495 -3.75 11.71 11.09
N GLU A 496 -4.33 11.02 12.07
CA GLU A 496 -5.77 10.74 12.19
C GLU A 496 -6.33 9.84 11.08
N GLN A 497 -5.48 9.27 10.21
CA GLN A 497 -5.89 8.40 9.12
C GLN A 497 -5.52 6.94 9.40
N ASN A 498 -6.51 6.08 9.45
CA ASN A 498 -6.33 4.67 9.79
C ASN A 498 -6.02 3.82 8.55
N TYR A 499 -5.28 2.73 8.71
CA TYR A 499 -5.03 1.73 7.66
C TYR A 499 -4.35 2.30 6.41
N ILE A 500 -3.57 3.38 6.53
CA ILE A 500 -2.88 4.04 5.41
C ILE A 500 -1.52 3.44 5.08
N HIS A 501 -1.11 3.56 3.82
CA HIS A 501 0.08 2.90 3.27
C HIS A 501 1.03 3.94 2.64
N LEU A 502 2.30 3.91 3.06
CA LEU A 502 3.41 4.58 2.40
C LEU A 502 4.36 3.51 1.88
N GLU A 503 4.45 3.35 0.56
CA GLU A 503 5.13 2.20 -0.02
C GLU A 503 5.99 2.51 -1.25
N SER A 504 7.22 2.02 -1.29
CA SER A 504 8.09 2.13 -2.48
C SER A 504 8.33 3.57 -2.91
N VAL A 505 8.54 4.46 -1.95
CA VAL A 505 8.79 5.88 -2.16
C VAL A 505 10.12 6.28 -1.52
N ARG A 506 10.82 7.22 -2.14
CA ARG A 506 11.94 7.91 -1.50
C ARG A 506 11.47 9.26 -0.95
N VAL A 507 11.77 9.52 0.31
CA VAL A 507 11.45 10.80 0.97
C VAL A 507 12.77 11.53 1.25
N ASP A 508 12.98 12.65 0.57
CA ASP A 508 14.22 13.44 0.60
C ASP A 508 13.98 14.78 1.28
N GLY A 509 14.49 14.92 2.50
CA GLY A 509 14.42 16.19 3.23
C GLY A 509 15.24 17.30 2.59
N ASN A 510 16.10 17.00 1.61
CA ASN A 510 16.93 17.96 0.88
C ASN A 510 17.86 18.79 1.78
N LYS A 511 18.28 18.24 2.91
CA LYS A 511 19.14 18.92 3.91
C LYS A 511 20.41 19.55 3.32
N TYR A 512 21.11 18.88 2.41
CA TYR A 512 22.40 19.42 1.93
C TYR A 512 22.23 20.66 1.04
N THR A 513 21.07 20.84 0.42
CA THR A 513 20.74 22.07 -0.32
C THR A 513 20.17 23.13 0.64
N LEU A 514 19.23 22.73 1.48
CA LEU A 514 18.43 23.66 2.28
C LEU A 514 19.10 24.05 3.61
N GLY A 515 20.01 23.24 4.12
CA GLY A 515 20.51 23.29 5.50
C GLY A 515 19.49 22.70 6.48
N GLN A 516 19.84 22.65 7.76
CA GLN A 516 18.91 22.26 8.81
C GLN A 516 17.82 23.32 9.01
N LYS A 517 16.63 22.89 9.44
CA LYS A 517 15.59 23.83 9.88
C LYS A 517 15.78 24.11 11.37
N GLY A 518 16.12 25.35 11.71
CA GLY A 518 16.31 25.76 13.11
C GLY A 518 15.02 25.63 13.92
N LYS A 519 15.13 25.37 15.23
CA LYS A 519 13.99 25.45 16.17
C LYS A 519 13.40 26.86 16.15
N LEU A 520 12.39 27.11 15.32
CA LEU A 520 11.58 28.32 15.45
C LEU A 520 10.83 28.20 16.78
N ALA A 521 10.99 29.18 17.67
CA ALA A 521 10.43 29.17 19.03
C ALA A 521 8.89 29.03 19.09
N THR A 522 8.20 29.05 17.95
CA THR A 522 6.74 29.05 17.81
C THR A 522 6.17 27.94 16.93
N GLN A 523 7.00 27.04 16.37
CA GLN A 523 6.51 25.89 15.60
C GLN A 523 6.98 24.58 16.24
N ALA A 524 6.04 23.68 16.55
CA ALA A 524 6.37 22.31 16.88
C ALA A 524 7.03 21.67 15.64
N GLN A 525 8.31 21.30 15.75
CA GLN A 525 9.01 20.59 14.67
C GLN A 525 8.46 19.16 14.61
N GLY A 526 7.89 18.79 13.46
CA GLY A 526 7.44 17.41 13.20
C GLY A 526 8.59 16.53 12.68
N ALA A 527 8.37 15.22 12.65
CA ALA A 527 9.23 14.31 11.89
C ALA A 527 9.04 14.54 10.38
N MET A 528 10.01 14.11 9.55
CA MET A 528 9.89 14.22 8.09
C MET A 528 8.75 13.34 7.56
N VAL A 529 8.61 12.15 8.12
CA VAL A 529 7.46 11.25 7.95
C VAL A 529 6.77 11.11 9.30
N PHE A 530 5.53 11.57 9.40
CA PHE A 530 4.82 11.73 10.67
C PHE A 530 3.44 11.08 10.64
N PHE A 531 3.21 10.18 11.60
CA PHE A 531 1.96 9.46 11.78
C PHE A 531 1.56 9.45 13.26
N SER A 532 0.36 9.93 13.57
CA SER A 532 -0.15 10.16 14.92
C SER A 532 -1.67 9.98 14.94
N HIS A 533 -2.26 9.53 16.05
CA HIS A 533 -3.71 9.26 16.13
C HIS A 533 -4.25 8.30 15.06
N ALA A 534 -3.40 7.42 14.53
CA ALA A 534 -3.76 6.47 13.48
C ALA A 534 -3.72 5.05 14.04
N LYS A 535 -4.63 4.19 13.59
CA LYS A 535 -4.50 2.73 13.70
C LYS A 535 -4.04 2.21 12.37
N GLY A 536 -3.11 1.29 12.42
CA GLY A 536 -2.68 0.62 11.23
C GLY A 536 -1.99 1.52 10.20
N VAL A 537 -0.75 1.93 10.43
CA VAL A 537 0.09 2.56 9.38
C VAL A 537 1.03 1.51 8.80
N TRP A 538 1.20 1.47 7.49
CA TRP A 538 2.20 0.63 6.82
C TRP A 538 3.26 1.49 6.13
N ILE A 539 4.48 1.39 6.61
CA ILE A 539 5.67 1.98 5.98
C ILE A 539 6.49 0.82 5.44
N ARG A 540 6.53 0.70 4.12
CA ARG A 540 7.09 -0.49 3.49
C ARG A 540 7.97 -0.13 2.31
N ARG A 541 9.16 -0.74 2.23
CA ARG A 541 10.09 -0.50 1.11
C ARG A 541 10.33 0.99 0.85
N CYS A 542 10.50 1.80 1.89
CA CYS A 542 10.73 3.24 1.73
C CYS A 542 12.22 3.58 1.88
N VAL A 543 12.68 4.66 1.24
CA VAL A 543 14.02 5.21 1.46
C VAL A 543 13.91 6.65 1.94
N MET A 544 14.25 6.89 3.20
CA MET A 544 14.14 8.19 3.84
C MET A 544 15.54 8.73 4.12
N TYR A 545 15.85 9.92 3.65
CA TYR A 545 17.22 10.42 3.71
C TYR A 545 17.27 11.94 3.71
N ASN A 546 18.42 12.46 4.11
CA ASN A 546 18.67 13.90 4.22
C ASN A 546 17.61 14.61 5.07
N SER A 547 17.13 13.95 6.13
CA SER A 547 16.14 14.54 7.02
C SER A 547 16.69 15.82 7.67
N ARG A 548 15.82 16.81 7.81
CA ARG A 548 16.10 18.13 8.41
C ARG A 548 15.48 18.30 9.80
N THR A 549 14.85 17.23 10.30
CA THR A 549 14.03 17.20 11.51
C THR A 549 14.73 16.45 12.64
N TRP A 550 14.12 16.42 13.82
CA TRP A 550 14.60 15.68 14.98
C TRP A 550 14.34 14.16 14.90
N SER A 551 13.46 13.73 13.99
CA SER A 551 13.24 12.32 13.70
C SER A 551 12.91 12.16 12.22
N THR A 552 13.53 11.17 11.58
CA THR A 552 13.26 10.87 10.16
C THR A 552 11.85 10.30 9.99
N CYS A 553 11.47 9.36 10.84
CA CYS A 553 10.14 8.76 10.83
C CYS A 553 9.64 8.56 12.26
N HIS A 554 8.44 9.06 12.55
CA HIS A 554 7.82 8.93 13.87
C HIS A 554 6.43 8.28 13.78
N LEU A 555 6.29 7.16 14.49
CA LEU A 555 5.07 6.41 14.75
C LEU A 555 4.58 6.70 16.17
N VAL A 556 3.70 7.71 16.31
CA VAL A 556 3.42 8.43 17.57
C VAL A 556 2.30 7.80 18.40
N GLU A 557 2.36 7.94 19.73
CA GLU A 557 1.53 7.29 20.76
C GLU A 557 0.17 7.93 21.04
N SER A 558 -0.23 8.95 20.29
CA SER A 558 -1.34 9.79 20.74
C SER A 558 -2.71 9.13 20.44
N GLY A 559 -3.58 9.06 21.46
CA GLY A 559 -4.89 8.41 21.38
C GLY A 559 -4.80 6.88 21.30
N ASP A 560 -5.58 6.27 20.39
CA ASP A 560 -5.62 4.81 20.19
C ASP A 560 -4.62 4.33 19.12
N ALA A 561 -3.45 4.97 19.02
CA ALA A 561 -2.50 4.65 17.97
C ALA A 561 -1.85 3.26 18.15
N SER A 562 -2.11 2.35 17.20
CA SER A 562 -1.72 0.94 17.30
C SER A 562 -1.51 0.25 15.95
N ASP A 563 -0.91 -0.95 15.98
CA ASP A 563 -0.91 -1.94 14.89
C ASP A 563 -0.16 -1.47 13.63
N HIS A 564 0.91 -0.70 13.84
CA HIS A 564 1.74 -0.17 12.77
C HIS A 564 2.78 -1.19 12.31
N ILE A 565 3.15 -1.13 11.03
CA ILE A 565 4.26 -1.89 10.48
C ILE A 565 5.23 -0.94 9.81
N ALA A 566 6.50 -1.04 10.20
CA ALA A 566 7.62 -0.41 9.52
C ALA A 566 8.59 -1.51 9.08
N GLU A 567 8.64 -1.79 7.78
CA GLU A 567 9.44 -2.90 7.28
C GLU A 567 10.14 -2.65 5.95
N HIS A 568 11.23 -3.37 5.75
CA HIS A 568 12.05 -3.32 4.53
C HIS A 568 12.45 -1.90 4.12
N SER A 569 12.55 -0.98 5.08
CA SER A 569 12.75 0.44 4.83
C SER A 569 14.15 0.89 5.23
N TYR A 570 14.61 1.95 4.58
CA TYR A 570 15.97 2.47 4.67
C TYR A 570 15.93 3.89 5.24
N VAL A 571 16.70 4.13 6.29
CA VAL A 571 16.97 5.49 6.77
C VAL A 571 18.44 5.79 6.57
N LEU A 572 18.75 6.79 5.74
CA LEU A 572 20.12 7.13 5.35
C LEU A 572 20.45 8.56 5.77
N GLY A 573 21.19 8.70 6.86
CA GLY A 573 21.72 9.98 7.32
C GLY A 573 20.66 10.92 7.91
N ALA A 574 20.47 10.85 9.23
CA ALA A 574 19.57 11.73 9.99
C ALA A 574 20.36 12.73 10.88
N GLY A 575 19.90 13.98 11.04
CA GLY A 575 20.51 15.02 11.90
C GLY A 575 21.82 15.62 11.36
N ASP A 576 22.66 16.25 12.19
CA ASP A 576 23.94 16.88 11.75
C ASP A 576 25.19 16.03 12.01
N ASP A 577 26.18 16.04 11.12
CA ASP A 577 27.48 15.36 11.36
C ASP A 577 28.24 16.11 12.46
N PRO A 578 28.87 15.43 13.44
CA PRO A 578 29.84 16.05 14.35
C PRO A 578 31.07 16.72 13.67
N ARG A 579 31.19 16.57 12.35
CA ARG A 579 32.23 17.15 11.49
C ARG A 579 31.67 18.15 10.47
N GLY A 580 30.38 18.49 10.57
CA GLY A 580 29.77 19.65 9.92
C GLY A 580 28.66 19.33 8.90
N CYS A 581 27.74 20.26 8.68
CA CYS A 581 26.58 20.10 7.79
C CYS A 581 26.91 20.21 6.27
N GLY A 582 28.19 20.30 5.90
CA GLY A 582 28.64 20.44 4.50
C GLY A 582 28.33 21.77 3.81
N LYS A 583 27.72 22.75 4.49
CA LYS A 583 27.23 24.01 3.88
C LYS A 583 28.15 25.23 4.08
N TYR A 584 29.10 25.20 5.02
CA TYR A 584 29.93 26.37 5.34
C TYR A 584 31.40 26.10 5.07
N VAL A 585 31.87 26.56 3.91
CA VAL A 585 33.28 26.91 3.65
C VAL A 585 33.36 28.43 3.65
N ASP A 586 34.29 29.00 4.41
CA ASP A 586 34.57 30.42 4.28
C ASP A 586 35.36 30.70 2.98
N ALA A 587 35.62 31.98 2.71
CA ALA A 587 36.33 32.42 1.50
C ALA A 587 37.78 31.89 1.37
N SER A 588 38.31 31.19 2.39
CA SER A 588 39.64 30.58 2.38
C SER A 588 39.67 29.11 1.97
N GLY A 589 38.50 28.47 1.77
CA GLY A 589 38.40 27.08 1.33
C GLY A 589 38.80 26.04 2.39
N ILE A 590 38.98 26.45 3.64
CA ILE A 590 39.28 25.57 4.79
C ILE A 590 38.10 25.67 5.77
N GLY A 591 37.48 24.53 6.10
CA GLY A 591 36.30 24.47 6.97
C GLY A 591 36.56 25.11 8.33
N VAL A 592 35.77 26.12 8.69
CA VAL A 592 35.86 26.80 9.98
C VAL A 592 35.08 26.05 11.06
N SER A 593 35.78 25.78 12.16
CA SER A 593 35.37 25.10 13.38
C SER A 593 34.46 25.94 14.29
N SER A 594 33.38 26.50 13.76
CA SER A 594 32.30 27.09 14.57
C SER A 594 30.98 26.37 14.36
N GLU A 595 31.02 25.04 14.47
CA GLU A 595 29.82 24.22 14.59
C GLU A 595 29.07 24.58 15.86
N VAL A 596 27.99 25.33 15.71
CA VAL A 596 26.90 25.24 16.67
C VAL A 596 26.12 23.99 16.25
N SER A 597 26.43 22.84 16.85
CA SER A 597 25.59 21.64 16.75
C SER A 597 24.22 21.96 17.37
N ILE A 598 23.12 21.80 16.62
CA ILE A 598 21.78 22.10 17.16
C ILE A 598 20.65 21.13 16.78
N GLY A 599 20.92 19.96 16.18
CA GLY A 599 19.89 18.92 16.13
C GLY A 599 20.42 17.53 15.88
N TRP A 600 20.35 16.70 16.91
CA TRP A 600 20.37 15.26 16.76
C TRP A 600 19.08 14.81 16.07
N SER A 601 19.16 13.69 15.36
CA SER A 601 17.96 13.08 14.79
C SER A 601 17.96 11.57 14.93
N ASP A 602 16.79 11.08 15.29
CA ASP A 602 16.45 9.67 15.25
C ASP A 602 16.27 9.18 13.80
N GLY A 603 16.53 7.89 13.60
CA GLY A 603 16.06 7.17 12.43
C GLY A 603 14.57 6.89 12.53
N PHE A 604 14.22 5.95 13.41
CA PHE A 604 12.83 5.66 13.77
C PHE A 604 12.55 6.02 15.23
N SER A 605 11.45 6.74 15.44
CA SER A 605 10.87 7.01 16.76
C SER A 605 9.54 6.25 16.85
N ILE A 606 9.38 5.40 17.86
CA ILE A 606 8.22 4.52 17.99
C ILE A 606 7.63 4.62 19.39
N SER A 607 6.35 4.91 19.47
CA SER A 607 5.63 5.10 20.74
C SER A 607 4.17 4.60 20.70
N ALA A 608 3.63 4.38 19.49
CA ALA A 608 2.42 3.57 19.28
C ALA A 608 2.55 2.15 19.85
N THR A 609 1.42 1.50 20.17
CA THR A 609 1.42 0.11 20.66
C THR A 609 1.37 -0.90 19.52
N ASN A 610 1.76 -2.15 19.78
CA ASN A 610 1.68 -3.25 18.80
C ASN A 610 2.35 -2.91 17.45
N VAL A 611 3.52 -2.27 17.50
CA VAL A 611 4.26 -1.90 16.29
C VAL A 611 5.20 -3.03 15.91
N THR A 612 5.15 -3.49 14.66
CA THR A 612 6.15 -4.39 14.09
C THR A 612 7.18 -3.57 13.31
N ALA A 613 8.41 -3.49 13.82
CA ALA A 613 9.52 -2.84 13.13
C ALA A 613 10.56 -3.89 12.74
N ARG A 614 10.65 -4.24 11.45
CA ARG A 614 11.49 -5.36 11.00
C ARG A 614 12.19 -5.18 9.66
N TYR A 615 13.32 -5.86 9.48
CA TYR A 615 14.08 -5.85 8.22
C TYR A 615 14.45 -4.44 7.72
N ASN A 616 14.56 -3.46 8.62
CA ASN A 616 14.94 -2.11 8.27
C ASN A 616 16.46 -1.93 8.30
N PHE A 617 16.97 -1.08 7.42
CA PHE A 617 18.37 -0.66 7.41
C PHE A 617 18.48 0.81 7.80
N ILE A 618 19.13 1.08 8.92
CA ILE A 618 19.25 2.43 9.49
C ILE A 618 20.73 2.77 9.56
N MET A 619 21.14 3.81 8.85
CA MET A 619 22.54 4.17 8.72
C MET A 619 22.80 5.63 9.08
N ASP A 620 23.83 5.83 9.90
CA ASP A 620 24.42 7.14 10.19
C ASP A 620 23.40 8.19 10.70
N CYS A 621 22.48 7.75 11.56
CA CYS A 621 21.70 8.63 12.45
C CYS A 621 22.59 9.21 13.56
N THR A 622 22.13 10.26 14.24
CA THR A 622 22.97 11.02 15.19
C THR A 622 22.41 11.15 16.58
N ASP A 623 21.10 10.95 16.77
CA ASP A 623 20.56 10.72 18.11
C ASP A 623 20.50 9.22 18.39
N VAL A 624 19.54 8.54 17.75
CA VAL A 624 19.34 7.11 17.89
C VAL A 624 19.05 6.49 16.53
N GLY A 625 19.51 5.24 16.32
CA GLY A 625 19.05 4.46 15.17
C GLY A 625 17.54 4.21 15.24
N LEU A 626 17.11 3.56 16.33
CA LEU A 626 15.70 3.31 16.66
C LEU A 626 15.45 3.57 18.14
N VAL A 627 14.49 4.41 18.47
CA VAL A 627 14.10 4.73 19.87
C VAL A 627 12.65 4.35 20.13
N LEU A 628 12.41 3.79 21.32
CA LEU A 628 11.11 3.38 21.82
C LEU A 628 10.72 4.29 23.00
N PHE A 629 9.53 4.89 22.92
CA PHE A 629 8.92 5.72 23.98
C PHE A 629 7.70 5.01 24.59
N GLY A 630 7.93 3.88 25.26
CA GLY A 630 6.84 3.08 25.86
C GLY A 630 5.89 2.51 24.80
N ALA A 631 6.39 1.55 24.02
CA ALA A 631 5.66 0.92 22.92
C ALA A 631 5.24 -0.53 23.27
N PRO A 632 4.36 -0.76 24.26
CA PRO A 632 3.99 -2.10 24.70
C PRO A 632 3.36 -2.92 23.57
N GLY A 633 3.56 -4.24 23.64
CA GLY A 633 3.10 -5.19 22.62
C GLY A 633 3.84 -5.14 21.27
N SER A 634 4.81 -4.24 21.11
CA SER A 634 5.56 -4.09 19.86
C SER A 634 6.62 -5.18 19.67
N HIS A 635 7.01 -5.41 18.42
CA HIS A 635 8.05 -6.37 18.04
C HIS A 635 9.08 -5.69 17.13
N VAL A 636 10.29 -5.50 17.65
CA VAL A 636 11.41 -4.89 16.93
C VAL A 636 12.43 -5.97 16.61
N HIS A 637 12.51 -6.42 15.36
CA HIS A 637 13.34 -7.56 15.04
C HIS A 637 14.02 -7.54 13.66
N ASP A 638 15.15 -8.22 13.54
CA ASP A 638 15.88 -8.38 12.28
C ASP A 638 16.24 -7.05 11.57
N ASN A 639 16.39 -5.96 12.34
CA ASN A 639 16.86 -4.68 11.82
C ASN A 639 18.40 -4.59 11.87
N LEU A 640 18.97 -3.80 10.95
CA LEU A 640 20.38 -3.46 10.92
C LEU A 640 20.57 -1.97 11.16
N ILE A 641 21.17 -1.62 12.30
CA ILE A 641 21.61 -0.26 12.63
C ILE A 641 23.12 -0.19 12.41
N LEU A 642 23.58 0.74 11.57
CA LEU A 642 24.96 0.84 11.14
C LEU A 642 25.50 2.27 11.25
N ASN A 643 26.62 2.45 11.93
CA ASN A 643 27.38 3.69 11.95
C ASN A 643 28.75 3.49 11.30
N VAL A 644 28.95 4.19 10.18
CA VAL A 644 30.21 4.18 9.41
C VAL A 644 30.85 5.55 9.45
N SER A 645 30.05 6.59 9.21
CA SER A 645 30.58 7.91 8.96
C SER A 645 30.17 8.92 10.02
N ARG A 646 29.16 8.68 10.85
CA ARG A 646 28.68 9.67 11.82
C ARG A 646 28.55 9.07 13.21
N ASP A 647 28.88 9.85 14.23
CA ASP A 647 28.67 9.43 15.62
C ASP A 647 27.17 9.45 15.96
N ASN A 648 26.77 8.51 16.80
CA ASN A 648 25.40 8.27 17.20
C ASN A 648 25.37 8.05 18.72
N HIS A 649 24.36 8.60 19.41
CA HIS A 649 24.24 8.33 20.85
C HIS A 649 23.82 6.88 21.08
N GLY A 650 22.75 6.45 20.41
CA GLY A 650 22.11 5.16 20.66
C GLY A 650 21.98 4.27 19.44
N GLY A 651 22.23 2.97 19.59
CA GLY A 651 21.83 1.99 18.58
C GLY A 651 20.31 1.77 18.61
N ILE A 652 19.83 1.04 19.62
CA ILE A 652 18.40 0.84 19.91
C ILE A 652 18.15 1.28 21.36
N ASN A 653 17.29 2.29 21.56
CA ASN A 653 17.06 2.88 22.88
C ASN A 653 15.69 2.53 23.45
N LEU A 654 15.67 2.16 24.73
CA LEU A 654 14.47 2.03 25.56
C LEU A 654 14.66 2.95 26.78
N VAL A 655 14.61 4.26 26.59
CA VAL A 655 15.09 5.22 27.62
C VAL A 655 14.11 6.33 27.93
N ASP A 656 13.12 6.54 27.07
CA ASP A 656 12.23 7.68 27.17
C ASP A 656 10.87 7.30 27.76
N ASP A 657 10.25 8.28 28.39
CA ASP A 657 8.90 8.17 28.89
C ASP A 657 7.91 8.69 27.87
N SER A 658 6.73 8.06 27.88
CA SER A 658 5.54 8.65 27.29
C SER A 658 4.50 8.80 28.39
N ALA A 659 3.93 10.00 28.52
CA ALA A 659 2.91 10.29 29.53
C ALA A 659 1.70 9.33 29.41
N HIS A 660 1.42 8.84 28.20
CA HIS A 660 0.35 7.88 27.90
C HIS A 660 0.63 6.46 28.40
N ARG A 661 1.84 6.18 28.87
CA ARG A 661 2.32 4.85 29.27
C ARG A 661 2.65 4.76 30.75
N TYR A 662 2.28 5.77 31.52
CA TYR A 662 2.45 5.77 32.96
C TYR A 662 1.55 4.70 33.61
N ILE A 663 2.15 3.80 34.38
CA ILE A 663 1.45 2.67 35.02
C ILE A 663 1.46 2.73 36.56
N GLY A 664 2.01 3.81 37.13
CA GLY A 664 2.00 4.04 38.58
C GLY A 664 3.34 4.48 39.13
N MET A 665 3.39 4.69 40.45
CA MET A 665 4.64 4.87 41.19
C MET A 665 5.18 3.49 41.58
N ASP A 666 6.49 3.31 41.49
CA ASP A 666 7.18 2.17 42.07
C ASP A 666 8.19 2.62 43.12
N SER A 667 8.36 1.81 44.15
CA SER A 667 9.27 2.03 45.28
C SER A 667 10.58 1.24 45.13
N THR A 668 11.13 1.21 43.93
CA THR A 668 12.39 0.51 43.65
C THR A 668 13.54 1.20 44.38
N PHE A 669 14.34 0.44 45.13
CA PHE A 669 15.49 0.94 45.91
C PHE A 669 15.16 2.00 46.99
N GLY A 670 13.94 1.98 47.55
CA GLY A 670 13.56 2.82 48.69
C GLY A 670 13.26 4.29 48.35
N LYS A 671 13.00 4.59 47.07
CA LYS A 671 12.53 5.88 46.57
C LYS A 671 11.38 5.67 45.60
N GLU A 672 10.37 6.54 45.62
CA GLU A 672 9.24 6.47 44.70
C GLU A 672 9.58 7.16 43.38
N TYR A 673 9.50 6.39 42.28
CA TYR A 673 9.66 6.91 40.93
C TYR A 673 8.44 6.55 40.08
N LYS A 674 8.17 7.36 39.05
CA LYS A 674 7.16 7.00 38.05
C LYS A 674 7.60 5.73 37.31
N CYS A 675 6.65 4.92 36.88
CA CYS A 675 6.90 3.71 36.11
C CYS A 675 6.15 3.76 34.78
N TYR A 676 6.81 3.33 33.70
CA TYR A 676 6.26 3.36 32.33
C TYR A 676 6.22 1.99 31.67
N ASP A 677 5.18 1.75 30.87
CA ASP A 677 4.83 0.46 30.30
C ASP A 677 5.65 0.09 29.06
N TYR A 678 6.40 -1.00 29.18
CA TYR A 678 7.13 -1.68 28.12
C TYR A 678 6.76 -3.18 28.07
N ARG A 679 5.62 -3.58 28.66
CA ARG A 679 5.19 -4.98 28.72
C ARG A 679 4.87 -5.52 27.33
N ASN A 680 5.12 -6.81 27.14
CA ASN A 680 4.96 -7.52 25.87
C ASN A 680 5.77 -6.96 24.68
N LEU A 681 6.65 -5.97 24.90
CA LEU A 681 7.63 -5.55 23.91
C LEU A 681 8.67 -6.65 23.73
N THR A 682 8.91 -7.04 22.48
CA THR A 682 9.98 -7.98 22.12
C THR A 682 11.00 -7.31 21.20
N ILE A 683 12.28 -7.40 21.55
CA ILE A 683 13.39 -6.90 20.74
C ILE A 683 14.36 -8.05 20.47
N GLU A 684 14.45 -8.49 19.22
CA GLU A 684 15.24 -9.67 18.90
C GLU A 684 15.93 -9.69 17.55
N ASN A 685 17.02 -10.45 17.45
CA ASN A 685 17.75 -10.68 16.20
C ASN A 685 18.23 -9.39 15.49
N ASN A 686 18.24 -8.24 16.18
CA ASN A 686 18.74 -7.00 15.60
C ASN A 686 20.27 -6.99 15.62
N ARG A 687 20.85 -6.28 14.65
CA ARG A 687 22.30 -6.05 14.56
C ARG A 687 22.59 -4.57 14.69
N VAL A 688 23.45 -4.20 15.64
CA VAL A 688 23.92 -2.83 15.84
C VAL A 688 25.44 -2.81 15.62
N VAL A 689 25.87 -2.01 14.65
CA VAL A 689 27.23 -2.07 14.11
C VAL A 689 27.92 -0.71 14.19
N ALA A 690 28.90 -0.56 15.08
CA ALA A 690 29.77 0.62 15.18
C ALA A 690 31.05 0.41 14.34
N SER A 691 30.89 0.38 13.01
CA SER A 691 31.94 -0.06 12.07
C SER A 691 33.03 0.98 11.84
N GLY A 692 32.66 2.25 11.68
CA GLY A 692 33.59 3.32 11.32
C GLY A 692 33.48 4.59 12.16
N CYS A 693 32.37 4.77 12.89
CA CYS A 693 32.15 5.89 13.80
C CYS A 693 31.48 5.41 15.08
N ARG A 694 31.50 6.26 16.10
CA ARG A 694 31.16 5.86 17.46
C ARG A 694 29.65 5.70 17.63
N ILE A 695 29.23 4.59 18.22
CA ILE A 695 27.92 4.49 18.89
C ILE A 695 28.20 4.58 20.39
N GLN A 696 27.67 5.60 21.07
CA GLN A 696 27.99 5.85 22.48
C GLN A 696 27.52 4.70 23.38
N ILE A 697 26.27 4.26 23.22
CA ILE A 697 25.74 3.04 23.85
C ILE A 697 25.01 2.23 22.79
N GLY A 698 25.43 0.97 22.58
CA GLY A 698 24.82 0.09 21.59
C GLY A 698 23.34 -0.16 21.86
N MET A 699 22.98 -0.46 23.10
CA MET A 699 21.58 -0.61 23.52
C MET A 699 21.40 -0.16 24.99
N PRO A 700 21.05 1.13 25.21
CA PRO A 700 20.68 1.63 26.52
C PRO A 700 19.23 1.27 26.87
N ILE A 701 19.04 0.69 28.06
CA ILE A 701 17.77 0.20 28.57
C ILE A 701 17.51 0.83 29.95
N GLY A 702 16.42 1.59 30.03
CA GLY A 702 16.02 2.37 31.18
C GLY A 702 16.61 3.78 31.22
N ASN A 703 15.85 4.69 31.83
CA ASN A 703 16.09 6.15 31.74
C ASN A 703 17.46 6.61 32.23
N ARG A 704 17.99 5.94 33.26
CA ARG A 704 19.21 6.41 33.94
C ARG A 704 20.49 6.10 33.17
N THR A 705 20.41 5.30 32.12
CA THR A 705 21.51 5.07 31.19
C THR A 705 22.07 6.37 30.58
N TRP A 706 21.21 7.38 30.39
CA TRP A 706 21.59 8.71 29.90
C TRP A 706 21.55 9.82 30.96
N LYS A 707 20.99 9.57 32.14
CA LYS A 707 20.74 10.60 33.18
C LYS A 707 21.44 10.29 34.49
N ARG A 708 22.23 11.24 35.02
CA ARG A 708 23.05 11.00 36.23
C ARG A 708 22.26 11.04 37.55
N VAL A 709 21.42 12.07 37.80
CA VAL A 709 20.56 12.27 38.99
C VAL A 709 19.50 13.38 38.71
N GLY A 710 18.26 13.29 39.24
CA GLY A 710 17.28 14.39 39.20
C GLY A 710 15.80 13.96 39.28
N PRO A 711 14.83 14.91 39.23
CA PRO A 711 13.39 14.63 39.29
C PRO A 711 12.82 13.94 38.03
N ALA A 712 13.64 13.72 37.00
CA ALA A 712 13.27 13.10 35.73
C ALA A 712 13.68 11.61 35.62
N VAL A 713 14.03 10.98 36.75
CA VAL A 713 14.34 9.54 36.86
C VAL A 713 13.02 8.77 37.01
N PHE A 714 12.87 7.69 36.25
CA PHE A 714 11.70 6.82 36.24
C PHE A 714 12.08 5.37 35.90
N ASP A 715 11.23 4.43 36.31
CA ASP A 715 11.37 3.01 36.01
C ASP A 715 10.65 2.64 34.71
N LEU A 716 11.20 1.65 34.00
CA LEU A 716 10.54 0.98 32.88
C LEU A 716 10.14 -0.45 33.28
N GLU A 717 8.94 -0.88 32.91
CA GLU A 717 8.44 -2.22 33.25
C GLU A 717 8.21 -3.11 32.05
N GLY A 718 8.83 -4.29 32.08
CA GLY A 718 8.61 -5.34 31.09
C GLY A 718 9.47 -5.16 29.85
N SER A 719 9.83 -6.27 29.22
CA SER A 719 10.33 -6.42 27.84
C SER A 719 10.97 -7.80 27.71
N VAL A 720 11.00 -8.35 26.51
CA VAL A 720 11.84 -9.49 26.15
C VAL A 720 12.89 -9.01 25.17
N ILE A 721 14.17 -9.07 25.57
CA ILE A 721 15.29 -8.62 24.75
C ILE A 721 16.19 -9.82 24.54
N ARG A 722 16.28 -10.35 23.32
CA ARG A 722 17.00 -11.59 23.06
C ARG A 722 17.72 -11.66 21.72
N ASN A 723 18.79 -12.44 21.66
CA ASN A 723 19.50 -12.77 20.41
C ASN A 723 19.97 -11.56 19.58
N ASN A 724 20.09 -10.37 20.18
CA ASN A 724 20.64 -9.20 19.48
C ASN A 724 22.17 -9.28 19.42
N LEU A 725 22.77 -8.71 18.38
CA LEU A 725 24.21 -8.68 18.16
C LEU A 725 24.71 -7.25 18.09
N LEU A 726 25.64 -6.90 18.98
CA LEU A 726 26.44 -5.68 18.89
C LEU A 726 27.83 -6.01 18.34
N GLU A 727 28.30 -5.27 17.35
CA GLU A 727 29.60 -5.50 16.69
C GLU A 727 30.25 -4.18 16.20
N GLY A 728 31.50 -4.27 15.78
CA GLY A 728 32.29 -3.12 15.30
C GLY A 728 33.36 -2.65 16.28
N ASP A 729 34.28 -1.81 15.80
CA ASP A 729 35.49 -1.44 16.54
C ASP A 729 35.38 -0.10 17.30
N SER A 730 34.24 0.59 17.16
CA SER A 730 34.05 1.96 17.67
C SER A 730 32.92 2.08 18.68
N MET A 731 32.60 1.03 19.44
CA MET A 731 31.50 1.11 20.41
C MET A 731 31.98 1.77 21.72
N GLY A 732 31.17 2.66 22.29
CA GLY A 732 31.41 3.19 23.63
C GLY A 732 31.13 2.10 24.66
N TYR A 733 29.85 1.94 24.98
CA TYR A 733 29.31 0.87 25.80
C TYR A 733 28.44 -0.09 24.97
N GLY A 734 28.38 -1.36 25.35
CA GLY A 734 27.55 -2.36 24.70
C GLY A 734 26.08 -2.25 25.14
N TYR A 735 25.66 -3.21 25.96
CA TYR A 735 24.36 -3.17 26.64
C TYR A 735 24.52 -2.47 27.99
N VAL A 736 23.66 -1.48 28.28
CA VAL A 736 23.62 -0.80 29.57
C VAL A 736 22.18 -0.84 30.06
N ILE A 737 21.96 -1.36 31.27
CA ILE A 737 20.63 -1.52 31.86
C ILE A 737 20.62 -0.82 33.21
N ASP A 738 19.74 0.18 33.39
CA ASP A 738 19.56 0.88 34.66
C ASP A 738 18.14 1.45 34.78
N TYR A 739 17.48 1.29 35.93
CA TYR A 739 16.07 1.69 36.15
C TYR A 739 15.08 1.01 35.19
N ALA A 740 15.21 -0.31 35.10
CA ALA A 740 14.27 -1.16 34.39
C ALA A 740 14.02 -2.45 35.17
N LYS A 741 12.76 -2.91 35.19
CA LYS A 741 12.30 -4.06 35.97
C LYS A 741 11.51 -5.03 35.10
N ASN A 742 11.42 -6.28 35.55
CA ASN A 742 10.69 -7.36 34.86
C ASN A 742 11.16 -7.56 33.40
N ILE A 743 12.45 -7.36 33.13
CA ILE A 743 13.07 -7.58 31.81
C ILE A 743 13.58 -9.01 31.70
N ASN A 744 13.20 -9.69 30.63
CA ASN A 744 13.82 -10.94 30.21
C ASN A 744 14.95 -10.62 29.21
N PHE A 745 16.20 -10.79 29.63
CA PHE A 745 17.38 -10.49 28.82
C PHE A 745 18.26 -11.72 28.64
N TYR A 746 18.27 -12.34 27.45
CA TYR A 746 19.01 -13.59 27.21
C TYR A 746 19.46 -13.77 25.76
N GLY A 747 20.55 -14.51 25.53
CA GLY A 747 21.05 -14.78 24.17
C GLY A 747 21.67 -13.59 23.43
N ASN A 748 21.62 -12.37 24.00
CA ASN A 748 22.25 -11.19 23.43
C ASN A 748 23.79 -11.29 23.50
N LYS A 749 24.46 -10.87 22.43
CA LYS A 749 25.92 -10.93 22.30
C LYS A 749 26.48 -9.58 21.91
N SER A 750 27.63 -9.21 22.49
CA SER A 750 28.48 -8.14 21.97
C SER A 750 29.83 -8.72 21.61
N ILE A 751 30.25 -8.54 20.36
CA ILE A 751 31.61 -8.81 19.86
C ILE A 751 32.33 -7.51 19.49
N ALA A 752 31.76 -6.35 19.87
CA ALA A 752 32.33 -5.06 19.59
C ALA A 752 33.58 -4.78 20.45
N THR A 753 34.45 -3.92 19.95
CA THR A 753 35.49 -3.28 20.76
C THR A 753 34.87 -2.11 21.50
N HIS A 754 34.97 -2.12 22.83
CA HIS A 754 34.39 -1.10 23.71
C HIS A 754 35.48 -0.15 24.21
N SER A 755 35.11 1.11 24.41
CA SER A 755 36.01 2.17 24.89
C SER A 755 35.51 2.89 26.13
N GLY A 756 34.27 2.60 26.56
CA GLY A 756 33.60 3.18 27.72
C GLY A 756 33.76 2.38 29.01
#